data_AF-A0A0B5QN59-F1
#
_entry.id   AF-A0A0B5QN59-F1
#
_cell.length_a   1.000
_cell.length_b   1.000
_cell.length_c   1.000
_cell.angle_alpha   90.00
_cell.angle_beta   90.00
_cell.angle_gamma   90.00
#
_symmetry.space_group_name_H-M   'P 1'
#
loop_
_entity.id
_entity.type
_entity.pdbx_description
1 polymer ?
#
loop_
_entity_poly.entity_id
_entity_poly.type
_entity_poly.pdbx_seq_one_letter_code
_entity_poly.pdbx_strand_id
1 'polypeptide(L)'
;MNRDWENQYITQRNRYPMHSPYGVYETVEQALSCNRSISKYVQSLNGMWKFKLAESPLEAPDGFEKVNYDDSYWDEIPVPSNWELNGYGKPVYTNMIYPFKREGAEGHFEIEIAKNQVELNAPYVPEKNLTGCYRTTFEVPDHYNGKDVFIEFGGVESCFYLWINGIEIGYSQDSKLDATFDITHAIKNGKNELAVKVLQFCDGSYLEDQDYWHLSGIYRDVKVYAKAKQRIFDYKVETLFDGDNYENAELKVTLEPNNRVKDYGECYVKLNLYDAGEKLIVTFQSQPYAKCGAYLSNNFIAFPSVSVDKPHLWSAEDPYLYTLVMETIDGTGNITDIESTKVGFRKIEIRDDGVLCLNGERLIVRGVNLHEFCPETGRYVSKEYMRQQLINIKQLNFNAVRTSHYPHVSEWYDLCDEMGIYVVDEANLETHGYGGQLSASPEWTVAYVERATRMVLRDKNHPSIIIWSLGNESGVGANHAAMYGWIKEFDKTRYVQYESGNPESNITDIIAPMYPTKEWIEEKMADSKDLRPFIMCEYAYAKSNSNGNFKLFWDLVDKYPRFQGGFLWDFQDKALVQKGKDGIAQYVYGGAFGEEVVDPVEDMCLNGIVFPNLSWKPAAYEVKNSQSPIKIEYKFVHSRLKGYIIKNNYLSINLSHLRITWELQCDGKIVDSGELKQYCTPPGEFEFLDYQLNMEKISGESFINIKAVLRENTAYAKEGDVIYACQFPLEQSVIKKQEVCLDGEKIIMSENADEICILGQNTEICFNKSKCNFTKVVLEGKDIFFGSSDNFYRAPTGIDEGIKDSITNYAADWRAEGLEDLKINVHKIATAASDTQIFIFTDVSYNNEKLIVSTQYRIGSKGIEINKTVINNCVSKTIPRIGLTFVLPKDKNQVTWYGRGPWENYSDRKESAQIGCYNSTVSEQYTPYIKPVECGGKEDVRYLIIRDERNHSVRVSGAVPFHFDIHDYSITACDKANYEEELIKDNHIYLNIDHIHAGLGGDTGWTKSIHPEYCIGKGYYNYKIAIEVL
;
A
#
# COMPACT_ATOMS: atom_id res chain seq x y z
N MET A 1 20.18 -20.87 -33.20
CA MET A 1 19.05 -20.81 -32.26
C MET A 1 18.11 -19.75 -32.82
N ASN A 2 16.81 -20.02 -32.98
CA ASN A 2 15.86 -18.95 -33.28
C ASN A 2 15.75 -18.09 -32.00
N ARG A 3 15.86 -16.76 -32.13
CA ARG A 3 15.75 -15.83 -30.99
C ARG A 3 14.28 -15.64 -30.65
N ASP A 4 13.65 -16.66 -30.04
CA ASP A 4 12.22 -16.60 -29.71
C ASP A 4 11.93 -15.45 -28.71
N TRP A 5 12.93 -15.04 -27.91
CA TRP A 5 12.90 -13.94 -26.95
C TRP A 5 13.04 -12.53 -27.55
N GLU A 6 13.11 -12.39 -28.87
CA GLU A 6 13.06 -11.12 -29.61
C GLU A 6 11.97 -11.18 -30.69
N ASN A 7 10.86 -11.86 -30.41
CA ASN A 7 9.79 -12.09 -31.38
C ASN A 7 8.41 -12.09 -30.70
N GLN A 8 7.73 -10.96 -30.78
CA GLN A 8 6.42 -10.68 -30.19
C GLN A 8 5.28 -11.60 -30.69
N TYR A 9 5.52 -12.36 -31.76
CA TYR A 9 4.57 -13.38 -32.24
C TYR A 9 4.75 -14.75 -31.56
N ILE A 10 5.85 -14.96 -30.84
CA ILE A 10 6.19 -16.21 -30.14
C ILE A 10 6.24 -15.95 -28.64
N THR A 11 5.06 -15.83 -28.03
CA THR A 11 4.88 -15.75 -26.57
C THR A 11 5.15 -17.07 -25.86
N GLN A 12 4.98 -18.21 -26.56
CA GLN A 12 5.21 -19.55 -26.05
C GLN A 12 5.46 -20.57 -27.16
N ARG A 13 6.02 -21.73 -26.79
CA ARG A 13 6.07 -22.95 -27.62
C ARG A 13 5.68 -24.15 -26.76
N ASN A 14 4.69 -24.91 -27.20
CA ASN A 14 4.18 -26.14 -26.55
C ASN A 14 3.66 -25.94 -25.10
N ARG A 15 3.38 -24.71 -24.67
CA ARG A 15 2.75 -24.49 -23.37
C ARG A 15 1.34 -25.05 -23.40
N TYR A 16 0.98 -25.82 -22.38
CA TYR A 16 -0.37 -26.33 -22.21
C TYR A 16 -1.35 -25.16 -22.06
N PRO A 17 -2.55 -25.20 -22.67
CA PRO A 17 -3.47 -24.07 -22.59
C PRO A 17 -3.90 -23.80 -21.15
N MET A 18 -4.09 -22.53 -20.81
CA MET A 18 -4.44 -22.11 -19.45
C MET A 18 -5.79 -22.70 -19.00
N HIS A 19 -5.86 -23.09 -17.73
CA HIS A 19 -7.03 -23.68 -17.10
C HIS A 19 -7.08 -23.30 -15.61
N SER A 20 -8.19 -23.60 -14.94
CA SER A 20 -8.27 -23.48 -13.48
C SER A 20 -7.21 -24.37 -12.80
N PRO A 21 -6.54 -23.93 -11.72
CA PRO A 21 -5.55 -24.76 -11.03
C PRO A 21 -6.11 -26.12 -10.60
N TYR A 22 -5.46 -27.22 -11.00
CA TYR A 22 -5.90 -28.57 -10.66
C TYR A 22 -5.54 -28.97 -9.24
N GLY A 23 -6.41 -29.76 -8.61
CA GLY A 23 -6.15 -30.44 -7.34
C GLY A 23 -5.71 -31.90 -7.50
N VAL A 24 -6.08 -32.56 -8.61
CA VAL A 24 -5.67 -33.95 -8.92
C VAL A 24 -6.03 -34.93 -7.80
N TYR A 25 -7.24 -34.81 -7.25
CA TYR A 25 -7.64 -35.55 -6.06
C TYR A 25 -7.93 -37.03 -6.35
N GLU A 26 -7.70 -37.87 -5.34
CA GLU A 26 -7.96 -39.31 -5.40
C GLU A 26 -9.31 -39.67 -4.78
N THR A 27 -9.76 -38.86 -3.82
CA THR A 27 -11.00 -39.08 -3.06
C THR A 27 -11.76 -37.78 -2.84
N VAL A 28 -13.04 -37.91 -2.51
CA VAL A 28 -13.90 -36.76 -2.17
C VAL A 28 -13.39 -36.06 -0.92
N GLU A 29 -12.86 -36.78 0.07
CA GLU A 29 -12.30 -36.20 1.30
C GLU A 29 -11.09 -35.30 1.01
N GLN A 30 -10.21 -35.71 0.09
CA GLN A 30 -9.12 -34.84 -0.37
C GLN A 30 -9.68 -33.60 -1.09
N ALA A 31 -10.66 -33.79 -1.97
CA ALA A 31 -11.28 -32.71 -2.73
C ALA A 31 -11.99 -31.67 -1.84
N LEU A 32 -12.60 -32.08 -0.73
CA LEU A 32 -13.23 -31.16 0.24
C LEU A 32 -12.24 -30.17 0.87
N SER A 33 -10.98 -30.58 1.04
CA SER A 33 -9.94 -29.72 1.59
C SER A 33 -9.49 -28.60 0.65
N CYS A 34 -9.75 -28.74 -0.66
CA CYS A 34 -9.19 -27.91 -1.73
C CYS A 34 -7.65 -27.76 -1.69
N ASN A 35 -6.93 -28.65 -0.97
CA ASN A 35 -5.48 -28.60 -0.88
C ASN A 35 -4.83 -29.28 -2.08
N ARG A 36 -4.40 -28.47 -3.05
CA ARG A 36 -3.78 -28.91 -4.32
C ARG A 36 -2.43 -29.66 -4.16
N SER A 37 -1.89 -29.77 -2.95
CA SER A 37 -0.65 -30.50 -2.66
C SER A 37 -0.88 -31.85 -1.95
N ILE A 38 -2.11 -32.21 -1.59
CA ILE A 38 -2.38 -33.41 -0.77
C ILE A 38 -2.29 -34.73 -1.55
N SER A 39 -2.48 -34.67 -2.87
CA SER A 39 -2.54 -35.84 -3.73
C SER A 39 -1.16 -36.47 -3.91
N LYS A 40 -1.08 -37.81 -3.89
CA LYS A 40 0.17 -38.53 -4.22
C LYS A 40 0.57 -38.39 -5.69
N TYR A 41 -0.31 -37.83 -6.52
CA TYR A 41 -0.06 -37.49 -7.92
C TYR A 41 0.52 -36.09 -8.10
N VAL A 42 0.87 -35.39 -7.02
CA VAL A 42 1.52 -34.09 -7.04
C VAL A 42 2.85 -34.20 -6.31
N GLN A 43 3.88 -33.61 -6.90
CA GLN A 43 5.23 -33.55 -6.35
C GLN A 43 5.77 -32.13 -6.50
N SER A 44 6.13 -31.48 -5.39
CA SER A 44 6.89 -30.24 -5.43
C SER A 44 8.33 -30.52 -5.87
N LEU A 45 8.87 -29.65 -6.71
CA LEU A 45 10.28 -29.62 -7.10
C LEU A 45 11.03 -28.46 -6.43
N ASN A 46 10.42 -27.77 -5.46
CA ASN A 46 11.10 -26.74 -4.69
C ASN A 46 12.28 -27.33 -3.91
N GLY A 47 13.35 -26.55 -3.74
CA GLY A 47 14.57 -26.96 -3.06
C GLY A 47 15.82 -26.40 -3.71
N MET A 48 16.98 -27.00 -3.42
CA MET A 48 18.25 -26.57 -4.02
C MET A 48 18.42 -27.17 -5.41
N TRP A 49 18.68 -26.33 -6.40
CA TRP A 49 18.95 -26.73 -7.78
C TRP A 49 20.38 -26.34 -8.14
N LYS A 50 21.02 -27.09 -9.04
CA LYS A 50 22.30 -26.69 -9.64
C LYS A 50 22.07 -25.43 -10.48
N PHE A 51 22.97 -24.47 -10.34
CA PHE A 51 22.83 -23.16 -10.98
C PHE A 51 24.15 -22.64 -11.54
N LYS A 52 24.06 -22.02 -12.71
CA LYS A 52 25.17 -21.28 -13.31
C LYS A 52 24.63 -20.08 -14.08
N LEU A 53 25.20 -18.91 -13.81
CA LEU A 53 24.91 -17.67 -14.52
C LEU A 53 25.91 -17.48 -15.69
N ALA A 54 25.40 -17.06 -16.84
CA ALA A 54 26.19 -16.60 -17.99
C ALA A 54 25.88 -15.12 -18.28
N GLU A 55 26.83 -14.40 -18.88
CA GLU A 55 26.70 -12.97 -19.22
C GLU A 55 25.71 -12.70 -20.37
N SER A 56 25.47 -13.71 -21.21
CA SER A 56 24.54 -13.62 -22.34
C SER A 56 23.90 -14.99 -22.67
N PRO A 57 22.80 -15.03 -23.43
CA PRO A 57 22.17 -16.29 -23.84
C PRO A 57 23.06 -17.15 -24.75
N LEU A 58 24.02 -16.54 -25.43
CA LEU A 58 24.99 -17.19 -26.32
C LEU A 58 26.20 -17.77 -25.57
N GLU A 59 26.44 -17.31 -24.34
CA GLU A 59 27.51 -17.79 -23.46
C GLU A 59 27.02 -18.81 -22.42
N ALA A 60 25.75 -19.19 -22.46
CA ALA A 60 25.20 -20.27 -21.66
C ALA A 60 26.01 -21.57 -21.89
N PRO A 61 26.24 -22.40 -20.86
CA PRO A 61 27.12 -23.57 -20.98
C PRO A 61 26.65 -24.55 -22.06
N ASP A 62 27.51 -24.81 -23.06
CA ASP A 62 27.16 -25.67 -24.19
C ASP A 62 26.77 -27.09 -23.75
N GLY A 63 25.58 -27.53 -24.18
CA GLY A 63 25.10 -28.89 -23.93
C GLY A 63 24.65 -29.16 -22.50
N PHE A 64 24.46 -28.13 -21.67
CA PHE A 64 23.97 -28.29 -20.30
C PHE A 64 22.58 -28.92 -20.23
N GLU A 65 21.81 -28.95 -21.32
CA GLU A 65 20.52 -29.61 -21.40
C GLU A 65 20.62 -31.15 -21.52
N LYS A 66 21.80 -31.67 -21.88
CA LYS A 66 22.01 -33.10 -22.15
C LYS A 66 21.95 -33.94 -20.87
N VAL A 67 21.57 -35.21 -21.05
CA VAL A 67 21.58 -36.24 -20.00
C VAL A 67 23.02 -36.53 -19.57
N ASN A 68 23.26 -36.71 -18.28
CA ASN A 68 24.57 -36.96 -17.68
C ASN A 68 25.59 -35.82 -17.94
N TYR A 69 25.14 -34.59 -18.16
CA TYR A 69 26.02 -33.43 -18.14
C TYR A 69 26.66 -33.30 -16.74
N ASP A 70 27.97 -33.04 -16.68
CA ASP A 70 28.67 -32.85 -15.41
C ASP A 70 28.46 -31.42 -14.90
N ASP A 71 27.53 -31.28 -13.95
CA ASP A 71 27.23 -30.05 -13.21
C ASP A 71 27.76 -30.09 -11.77
N SER A 72 28.68 -31.02 -11.45
CA SER A 72 29.20 -31.19 -10.09
C SER A 72 29.95 -29.98 -9.55
N TYR A 73 30.49 -29.14 -10.46
CA TYR A 73 31.19 -27.90 -10.15
C TYR A 73 30.27 -26.66 -10.14
N TRP A 74 28.97 -26.82 -10.41
CA TRP A 74 28.02 -25.72 -10.36
C TRP A 74 27.63 -25.41 -8.92
N ASP A 75 27.31 -24.14 -8.69
CA ASP A 75 26.74 -23.68 -7.43
C ASP A 75 25.32 -24.25 -7.25
N GLU A 76 24.76 -24.05 -6.06
CA GLU A 76 23.37 -24.38 -5.77
C GLU A 76 22.59 -23.13 -5.42
N ILE A 77 21.34 -23.05 -5.88
CA ILE A 77 20.43 -21.95 -5.60
C ILE A 77 19.08 -22.50 -5.10
N PRO A 78 18.41 -21.86 -4.12
CA PRO A 78 17.05 -22.22 -3.77
C PRO A 78 16.10 -21.91 -4.92
N VAL A 79 15.17 -22.81 -5.18
CA VAL A 79 14.01 -22.60 -6.06
C VAL A 79 12.75 -22.85 -5.22
N PRO A 80 11.82 -21.88 -5.15
CA PRO A 80 11.86 -20.57 -5.80
C PRO A 80 12.82 -19.55 -5.18
N SER A 81 13.39 -18.66 -6.00
CA SER A 81 14.05 -17.43 -5.58
C SER A 81 14.35 -16.48 -6.75
N ASN A 82 14.66 -15.22 -6.43
CA ASN A 82 15.34 -14.32 -7.37
C ASN A 82 16.86 -14.46 -7.23
N TRP A 83 17.59 -14.57 -8.34
CA TRP A 83 19.04 -14.82 -8.28
C TRP A 83 19.82 -13.61 -7.75
N GLU A 84 19.29 -12.40 -7.87
CA GLU A 84 19.91 -11.15 -7.40
C GLU A 84 20.08 -11.14 -5.89
N LEU A 85 19.11 -11.71 -5.18
CA LEU A 85 19.12 -11.82 -3.73
C LEU A 85 19.92 -13.04 -3.24
N ASN A 86 20.44 -13.85 -4.15
CA ASN A 86 21.29 -15.01 -3.89
C ASN A 86 22.73 -14.82 -4.40
N GLY A 87 23.14 -13.58 -4.69
CA GLY A 87 24.52 -13.21 -4.99
C GLY A 87 24.89 -13.15 -6.48
N TYR A 88 23.91 -13.27 -7.39
CA TYR A 88 24.12 -13.27 -8.84
C TYR A 88 23.50 -12.03 -9.48
N GLY A 89 24.24 -11.28 -10.30
CA GLY A 89 23.70 -10.03 -10.85
C GLY A 89 23.43 -8.98 -9.76
N LYS A 90 22.53 -8.03 -10.02
CA LYS A 90 22.15 -6.95 -9.10
C LYS A 90 20.67 -6.62 -9.24
N PRO A 91 19.92 -6.42 -8.15
CA PRO A 91 18.58 -5.86 -8.20
C PRO A 91 18.60 -4.50 -8.89
N VAL A 92 17.60 -4.19 -9.71
CA VAL A 92 17.45 -2.85 -10.31
C VAL A 92 16.08 -2.31 -9.96
N TYR A 93 16.01 -1.12 -9.35
CA TYR A 93 14.76 -0.40 -9.16
C TYR A 93 14.67 0.76 -10.15
N THR A 94 13.57 0.82 -10.88
CA THR A 94 13.21 1.92 -11.79
C THR A 94 11.69 2.10 -11.80
N ASN A 95 11.25 3.35 -11.97
CA ASN A 95 9.84 3.70 -12.11
C ASN A 95 9.40 3.59 -13.57
N MET A 96 9.85 4.51 -14.44
CA MET A 96 9.50 4.53 -15.87
C MET A 96 10.65 4.15 -16.80
N ILE A 97 11.88 4.11 -16.30
CA ILE A 97 13.04 3.84 -17.16
C ILE A 97 13.20 2.33 -17.24
N TYR A 98 13.16 1.76 -18.45
CA TYR A 98 13.48 0.34 -18.61
C TYR A 98 14.84 -0.01 -17.98
N PRO A 99 14.99 -1.19 -17.35
CA PRO A 99 16.23 -1.63 -16.72
C PRO A 99 17.37 -1.95 -17.74
N PHE A 100 17.18 -1.59 -19.01
CA PHE A 100 18.17 -1.76 -20.06
C PHE A 100 19.20 -0.63 -19.98
N LYS A 101 20.47 -0.99 -19.79
CA LYS A 101 21.55 -0.03 -19.96
C LYS A 101 21.61 0.44 -21.41
N ARG A 102 21.45 1.74 -21.63
CA ARG A 102 21.54 2.37 -22.95
C ARG A 102 22.96 2.29 -23.51
N GLU A 103 23.07 1.88 -24.78
CA GLU A 103 24.30 1.76 -25.59
C GLU A 103 24.37 2.84 -26.70
N GLY A 104 23.28 3.57 -26.94
CA GLY A 104 23.17 4.59 -27.99
C GLY A 104 22.83 3.97 -29.35
N ALA A 105 23.06 4.73 -30.43
CA ALA A 105 22.64 4.33 -31.79
C ALA A 105 23.38 3.08 -32.32
N GLU A 106 24.39 2.60 -31.61
CA GLU A 106 25.12 1.36 -31.94
C GLU A 106 24.47 0.10 -31.31
N GLY A 107 23.58 0.26 -30.32
CA GLY A 107 22.84 -0.83 -29.70
C GLY A 107 21.73 -1.34 -30.60
N HIS A 108 21.60 -2.67 -30.78
CA HIS A 108 20.61 -3.25 -31.69
C HIS A 108 19.16 -3.11 -31.19
N PHE A 109 18.98 -2.89 -29.89
CA PHE A 109 17.70 -2.62 -29.23
C PHE A 109 17.37 -1.13 -29.14
N GLU A 110 18.15 -0.28 -29.82
CA GLU A 110 17.91 1.16 -29.93
C GLU A 110 17.82 1.58 -31.39
N ILE A 111 17.08 2.66 -31.66
CA ILE A 111 16.94 3.23 -33.00
C ILE A 111 17.13 4.74 -32.95
N GLU A 112 17.97 5.27 -33.85
CA GLU A 112 18.15 6.72 -34.02
C GLU A 112 16.97 7.30 -34.81
N ILE A 113 16.07 8.01 -34.14
CA ILE A 113 14.91 8.65 -34.76
C ILE A 113 15.22 10.06 -35.27
N ALA A 114 16.25 10.70 -34.71
CA ALA A 114 16.79 11.98 -35.13
C ALA A 114 18.22 12.13 -34.62
N LYS A 115 18.96 13.12 -35.12
CA LYS A 115 20.37 13.34 -34.76
C LYS A 115 20.54 13.44 -33.24
N ASN A 116 21.28 12.49 -32.66
CA ASN A 116 21.52 12.36 -31.20
C ASN A 116 20.25 12.08 -30.36
N GLN A 117 19.19 11.54 -30.96
CA GLN A 117 17.98 11.10 -30.27
C GLN A 117 17.75 9.62 -30.59
N VAL A 118 17.88 8.80 -29.56
CA VAL A 118 17.68 7.35 -29.64
C VAL A 118 16.49 6.94 -28.79
N GLU A 119 15.69 6.01 -29.29
CA GLU A 119 14.56 5.40 -28.59
C GLU A 119 14.77 3.89 -28.51
N LEU A 120 13.99 3.20 -27.67
CA LEU A 120 13.98 1.74 -27.68
C LEU A 120 13.35 1.22 -28.98
N ASN A 121 13.86 0.09 -29.46
CA ASN A 121 13.42 -0.55 -30.69
C ASN A 121 12.82 -1.92 -30.36
N ALA A 122 11.62 -1.95 -29.81
CA ALA A 122 10.92 -3.20 -29.52
C ALA A 122 10.70 -3.99 -30.84
N PRO A 123 10.90 -5.32 -30.89
CA PRO A 123 10.98 -6.27 -29.76
C PRO A 123 12.40 -6.61 -29.28
N TYR A 124 13.44 -5.92 -29.75
CA TYR A 124 14.83 -6.29 -29.48
C TYR A 124 15.25 -5.92 -28.04
N VAL A 125 16.10 -6.74 -27.40
CA VAL A 125 16.60 -6.54 -26.02
C VAL A 125 18.13 -6.62 -25.98
N PRO A 126 18.82 -6.06 -24.97
CA PRO A 126 20.30 -6.04 -24.93
C PRO A 126 20.98 -7.40 -25.19
N GLU A 127 22.13 -7.40 -25.87
CA GLU A 127 22.91 -8.64 -26.10
C GLU A 127 23.52 -9.15 -24.79
N LYS A 128 23.95 -8.21 -23.93
CA LYS A 128 24.34 -8.51 -22.55
C LYS A 128 23.08 -8.69 -21.70
N ASN A 129 22.63 -9.94 -21.65
CA ASN A 129 21.38 -10.35 -21.03
C ASN A 129 21.66 -11.57 -20.15
N LEU A 130 21.73 -11.35 -18.83
CA LEU A 130 22.11 -12.39 -17.89
C LEU A 130 21.22 -13.62 -18.07
N THR A 131 21.85 -14.79 -18.14
CA THR A 131 21.17 -16.04 -18.44
C THR A 131 21.46 -17.07 -17.36
N GLY A 132 20.44 -17.41 -16.57
CA GLY A 132 20.49 -18.42 -15.53
C GLY A 132 20.19 -19.81 -16.07
N CYS A 133 21.15 -20.73 -15.96
CA CYS A 133 20.97 -22.13 -16.30
C CYS A 133 20.75 -22.93 -15.01
N TYR A 134 19.61 -23.60 -14.92
CA TYR A 134 19.23 -24.43 -13.77
C TYR A 134 19.22 -25.90 -14.17
N ARG A 135 19.68 -26.78 -13.26
CA ARG A 135 19.57 -28.24 -13.39
C ARG A 135 19.14 -28.89 -12.09
N THR A 136 18.26 -29.88 -12.18
CA THR A 136 17.88 -30.72 -11.05
C THR A 136 17.43 -32.10 -11.54
N THR A 137 17.09 -32.98 -10.61
CA THR A 137 16.56 -34.30 -10.91
C THR A 137 15.30 -34.58 -10.11
N PHE A 138 14.39 -35.35 -10.65
CA PHE A 138 13.16 -35.77 -9.97
C PHE A 138 12.82 -37.22 -10.30
N GLU A 139 12.06 -37.86 -9.42
CA GLU A 139 11.64 -39.25 -9.56
C GLU A 139 10.20 -39.32 -10.06
N VAL A 140 9.95 -40.06 -11.14
CA VAL A 140 8.59 -40.41 -11.58
C VAL A 140 8.23 -41.79 -11.03
N PRO A 141 7.27 -41.90 -10.10
CA PRO A 141 6.94 -43.16 -9.47
C PRO A 141 6.04 -44.04 -10.35
N ASP A 142 6.05 -45.35 -10.11
CA ASP A 142 5.28 -46.32 -10.92
C ASP A 142 3.76 -46.09 -10.90
N HIS A 143 3.21 -45.45 -9.86
CA HIS A 143 1.78 -45.14 -9.83
C HIS A 143 1.36 -44.08 -10.84
N TYR A 144 2.30 -43.38 -11.50
CA TYR A 144 1.98 -42.45 -12.59
C TYR A 144 1.73 -43.18 -13.93
N ASN A 145 2.02 -44.48 -14.02
CA ASN A 145 1.85 -45.26 -15.24
C ASN A 145 0.44 -45.14 -15.82
N GLY A 146 0.35 -44.81 -17.12
CA GLY A 146 -0.91 -44.68 -17.85
C GLY A 146 -1.61 -43.32 -17.73
N LYS A 147 -1.04 -42.38 -16.97
CA LYS A 147 -1.50 -40.99 -16.83
C LYS A 147 -0.71 -40.06 -17.76
N ASP A 148 -1.25 -38.87 -17.98
CA ASP A 148 -0.50 -37.78 -18.60
C ASP A 148 0.21 -37.01 -17.47
N VAL A 149 1.50 -36.70 -17.65
CA VAL A 149 2.33 -36.06 -16.63
C VAL A 149 2.70 -34.66 -17.08
N PHE A 150 2.51 -33.70 -16.20
CA PHE A 150 2.71 -32.28 -16.42
C PHE A 150 3.78 -31.74 -15.48
N ILE A 151 4.53 -30.74 -15.94
CA ILE A 151 5.32 -29.86 -15.09
C ILE A 151 4.76 -28.46 -15.18
N GLU A 152 4.63 -27.79 -14.03
CA GLU A 152 4.12 -26.43 -13.90
C GLU A 152 5.16 -25.57 -13.20
N PHE A 153 5.46 -24.42 -13.79
CA PHE A 153 6.24 -23.35 -13.20
C PHE A 153 5.28 -22.22 -12.82
N GLY A 154 5.17 -21.90 -11.53
CA GLY A 154 4.23 -20.88 -11.05
C GLY A 154 4.56 -19.44 -11.44
N GLY A 155 5.81 -19.19 -11.84
CA GLY A 155 6.33 -17.89 -12.26
C GLY A 155 7.84 -17.91 -12.49
N VAL A 156 8.26 -17.39 -13.65
CA VAL A 156 9.67 -17.32 -14.08
C VAL A 156 9.88 -15.98 -14.76
N GLU A 157 10.83 -15.18 -14.25
CA GLU A 157 11.10 -13.84 -14.77
C GLU A 157 12.41 -13.82 -15.58
N SER A 158 12.41 -13.40 -16.87
CA SER A 158 11.26 -12.93 -17.69
C SER A 158 10.72 -13.96 -18.70
N CYS A 159 11.58 -14.87 -19.18
CA CYS A 159 11.21 -15.98 -20.07
C CYS A 159 12.13 -17.18 -19.87
N PHE A 160 11.73 -18.35 -20.37
CA PHE A 160 12.56 -19.55 -20.25
C PHE A 160 12.33 -20.62 -21.31
N TYR A 161 13.37 -21.45 -21.48
CA TYR A 161 13.34 -22.71 -22.22
C TYR A 161 13.45 -23.91 -21.28
N LEU A 162 12.80 -25.02 -21.63
CA LEU A 162 12.69 -26.22 -20.81
C LEU A 162 13.14 -27.48 -21.55
N TRP A 163 13.94 -28.32 -20.87
CA TRP A 163 14.30 -29.66 -21.32
C TRP A 163 14.08 -30.72 -20.24
N ILE A 164 13.61 -31.89 -20.66
CA ILE A 164 13.50 -33.09 -19.82
C ILE A 164 14.28 -34.21 -20.50
N ASN A 165 15.23 -34.81 -19.78
CA ASN A 165 16.10 -35.86 -20.31
C ASN A 165 16.76 -35.51 -21.67
N GLY A 166 17.17 -34.24 -21.84
CA GLY A 166 17.77 -33.75 -23.09
C GLY A 166 16.81 -33.49 -24.25
N ILE A 167 15.49 -33.65 -24.05
CA ILE A 167 14.46 -33.36 -25.05
C ILE A 167 13.90 -31.96 -24.78
N GLU A 168 13.93 -31.08 -25.79
CA GLU A 168 13.33 -29.74 -25.71
C GLU A 168 11.80 -29.87 -25.60
N ILE A 169 11.25 -29.34 -24.51
CA ILE A 169 9.82 -29.36 -24.24
C ILE A 169 9.15 -28.12 -24.80
N GLY A 170 9.67 -26.93 -24.49
CA GLY A 170 9.01 -25.68 -24.86
C GLY A 170 9.69 -24.40 -24.39
N TYR A 171 8.98 -23.29 -24.61
CA TYR A 171 9.35 -21.92 -24.28
C TYR A 171 8.13 -21.16 -23.73
N SER A 172 8.31 -20.21 -22.81
CA SER A 172 7.23 -19.36 -22.29
C SER A 172 7.71 -17.97 -21.88
N GLN A 173 6.83 -16.99 -22.09
CA GLN A 173 6.88 -15.62 -21.58
C GLN A 173 5.68 -15.32 -20.64
N ASP A 174 5.62 -14.07 -20.18
CA ASP A 174 4.70 -13.52 -19.17
C ASP A 174 4.96 -14.12 -17.79
N SER A 175 5.77 -13.38 -17.04
CA SER A 175 6.47 -13.86 -15.85
C SER A 175 5.55 -14.14 -14.67
N LYS A 176 4.35 -13.55 -14.67
CA LYS A 176 3.44 -13.46 -13.52
C LYS A 176 2.30 -14.49 -13.57
N LEU A 177 2.24 -15.33 -14.60
CA LEU A 177 1.27 -16.42 -14.74
C LEU A 177 1.96 -17.76 -14.98
N ASP A 178 1.36 -18.83 -14.50
CA ASP A 178 1.92 -20.17 -14.52
C ASP A 178 2.10 -20.71 -15.95
N ALA A 179 3.15 -21.51 -16.14
CA ALA A 179 3.46 -22.17 -17.39
C ALA A 179 3.52 -23.68 -17.19
N THR A 180 2.50 -24.36 -17.72
CA THR A 180 2.37 -25.83 -17.68
C THR A 180 2.82 -26.46 -19.01
N PHE A 181 3.50 -27.61 -18.94
CA PHE A 181 3.90 -28.40 -20.11
C PHE A 181 3.60 -29.88 -19.92
N ASP A 182 3.12 -30.54 -20.98
CA ASP A 182 2.98 -32.01 -21.03
C ASP A 182 4.35 -32.65 -21.29
N ILE A 183 4.86 -33.38 -20.31
CA ILE A 183 6.18 -34.04 -20.34
C ILE A 183 6.07 -35.56 -20.50
N THR A 184 4.88 -36.11 -20.71
CA THR A 184 4.59 -37.55 -20.75
C THR A 184 5.51 -38.31 -21.72
N HIS A 185 5.83 -37.70 -22.85
CA HIS A 185 6.65 -38.31 -23.90
C HIS A 185 8.16 -38.24 -23.65
N ALA A 186 8.61 -37.41 -22.70
CA ALA A 186 10.02 -37.15 -22.44
C ALA A 186 10.53 -37.81 -21.15
N ILE A 187 9.63 -38.25 -20.27
CA ILE A 187 9.96 -38.88 -19.00
C ILE A 187 10.15 -40.40 -19.10
N LYS A 188 10.77 -40.98 -18.07
CA LYS A 188 10.87 -42.42 -17.81
C LYS A 188 10.56 -42.69 -16.33
N ASN A 189 10.19 -43.93 -15.99
CA ASN A 189 10.02 -44.32 -14.58
C ASN A 189 11.36 -44.20 -13.83
N GLY A 190 11.28 -43.78 -12.57
CA GLY A 190 12.43 -43.46 -11.73
C GLY A 190 13.03 -42.10 -12.05
N LYS A 191 14.35 -42.00 -11.99
CA LYS A 191 15.09 -40.73 -12.08
C LYS A 191 15.01 -40.07 -13.46
N ASN A 192 14.65 -38.80 -13.49
CA ASN A 192 14.64 -37.91 -14.66
C ASN A 192 15.53 -36.68 -14.40
N GLU A 193 16.10 -36.14 -15.47
CA GLU A 193 16.90 -34.91 -15.44
C GLU A 193 16.09 -33.73 -16.03
N LEU A 194 16.11 -32.60 -15.34
CA LEU A 194 15.45 -31.35 -15.71
C LEU A 194 16.53 -30.27 -15.93
N ALA A 195 16.43 -29.56 -17.04
CA ALA A 195 17.25 -28.38 -17.33
C ALA A 195 16.36 -27.20 -17.77
N VAL A 196 16.66 -26.01 -17.26
CA VAL A 196 15.92 -24.77 -17.56
C VAL A 196 16.91 -23.65 -17.88
N LYS A 197 16.66 -22.90 -18.95
CA LYS A 197 17.42 -21.69 -19.31
C LYS A 197 16.51 -20.48 -19.17
N VAL A 198 16.79 -19.62 -18.19
CA VAL A 198 16.04 -18.40 -17.90
C VAL A 198 16.85 -17.20 -18.37
N LEU A 199 16.21 -16.27 -19.09
CA LEU A 199 16.82 -15.03 -19.54
C LEU A 199 16.26 -13.87 -18.71
N GLN A 200 17.13 -12.91 -18.38
CA GLN A 200 16.76 -11.69 -17.65
C GLN A 200 15.78 -10.82 -18.45
N PHE A 201 16.00 -10.71 -19.76
CA PHE A 201 15.17 -9.90 -20.66
C PHE A 201 14.69 -10.68 -21.88
N CYS A 202 13.48 -10.36 -22.33
CA CYS A 202 12.90 -10.78 -23.61
C CYS A 202 12.00 -9.67 -24.15
N ASP A 203 11.43 -9.84 -25.34
CA ASP A 203 10.43 -8.94 -25.91
C ASP A 203 9.24 -8.71 -24.95
N GLY A 204 8.83 -9.74 -24.21
CA GLY A 204 7.84 -9.61 -23.14
C GLY A 204 8.20 -8.64 -22.02
N SER A 205 9.49 -8.31 -21.80
CA SER A 205 9.93 -7.30 -20.82
C SER A 205 9.46 -5.89 -21.19
N TYR A 206 9.17 -5.60 -22.46
CA TYR A 206 8.53 -4.35 -22.87
C TYR A 206 7.11 -4.19 -22.32
N LEU A 207 6.48 -5.28 -21.86
CA LEU A 207 5.13 -5.30 -21.29
C LEU A 207 5.15 -5.44 -19.75
N GLU A 208 6.33 -5.38 -19.12
CA GLU A 208 6.55 -5.64 -17.69
C GLU A 208 7.39 -4.51 -17.06
N ASP A 209 7.03 -3.27 -17.41
CA ASP A 209 7.69 -2.02 -17.00
C ASP A 209 6.97 -1.35 -15.82
N GLN A 210 6.64 -2.13 -14.78
CA GLN A 210 6.04 -1.62 -13.55
C GLN A 210 7.03 -0.82 -12.70
N ASP A 211 6.52 0.12 -11.88
CA ASP A 211 7.27 0.81 -10.81
C ASP A 211 7.69 -0.14 -9.67
N TYR A 212 8.73 -0.94 -9.89
CA TYR A 212 9.18 -1.96 -8.93
C TYR A 212 10.64 -2.39 -9.08
N TRP A 213 11.08 -3.36 -8.27
CA TRP A 213 12.36 -4.03 -8.45
C TRP A 213 12.30 -5.03 -9.62
N HIS A 214 13.10 -4.78 -10.65
CA HIS A 214 13.41 -5.74 -11.70
C HIS A 214 14.37 -6.80 -11.16
N LEU A 215 13.86 -8.03 -11.07
CA LEU A 215 14.55 -9.20 -10.56
C LEU A 215 14.39 -10.35 -11.56
N SER A 216 15.08 -11.47 -11.36
CA SER A 216 15.01 -12.58 -12.33
C SER A 216 15.16 -13.95 -11.68
N GLY A 217 14.76 -14.98 -12.43
CA GLY A 217 14.84 -16.38 -12.01
C GLY A 217 13.48 -17.06 -11.82
N ILE A 218 13.53 -18.30 -11.34
CA ILE A 218 12.34 -19.10 -11.01
C ILE A 218 11.87 -18.70 -9.61
N TYR A 219 10.97 -17.73 -9.52
CA TYR A 219 10.65 -17.04 -8.27
C TYR A 219 9.33 -17.50 -7.62
N ARG A 220 8.56 -18.38 -8.28
CA ARG A 220 7.41 -19.10 -7.71
C ARG A 220 7.61 -20.61 -7.87
N ASP A 221 6.78 -21.36 -7.15
CA ASP A 221 6.89 -22.81 -7.00
C ASP A 221 6.96 -23.57 -8.33
N VAL A 222 7.67 -24.69 -8.32
CA VAL A 222 7.70 -25.67 -9.42
C VAL A 222 7.12 -26.97 -8.93
N LYS A 223 6.23 -27.58 -9.70
CA LYS A 223 5.63 -28.88 -9.37
C LYS A 223 5.45 -29.77 -10.59
N VAL A 224 5.43 -31.08 -10.35
CA VAL A 224 5.06 -32.11 -11.31
C VAL A 224 3.77 -32.76 -10.83
N TYR A 225 2.84 -33.03 -11.74
CA TYR A 225 1.63 -33.77 -11.42
C TYR A 225 1.16 -34.70 -12.53
N ALA A 226 0.39 -35.74 -12.17
CA ALA A 226 -0.11 -36.74 -13.12
C ALA A 226 -1.64 -36.84 -13.14
N LYS A 227 -2.25 -36.54 -14.29
CA LYS A 227 -3.71 -36.60 -14.48
C LYS A 227 -4.16 -37.81 -15.28
N ALA A 228 -5.37 -38.28 -14.99
CA ALA A 228 -6.02 -39.29 -15.82
C ALA A 228 -6.24 -38.77 -17.25
N LYS A 229 -6.30 -39.69 -18.21
CA LYS A 229 -6.52 -39.36 -19.63
C LYS A 229 -7.93 -38.82 -19.86
N GLN A 230 -8.93 -39.56 -19.40
CA GLN A 230 -10.31 -39.10 -19.29
C GLN A 230 -10.41 -38.24 -18.03
N ARG A 231 -10.62 -36.93 -18.23
CA ARG A 231 -10.56 -35.92 -17.16
C ARG A 231 -11.36 -34.68 -17.54
N ILE A 232 -11.59 -33.82 -16.54
CA ILE A 232 -11.96 -32.42 -16.77
C ILE A 232 -10.71 -31.69 -17.27
N PHE A 233 -10.82 -31.05 -18.43
CA PHE A 233 -9.79 -30.16 -18.97
C PHE A 233 -9.88 -28.79 -18.29
N ASP A 234 -11.05 -28.17 -18.26
CA ASP A 234 -11.28 -26.94 -17.50
C ASP A 234 -12.74 -26.85 -17.04
N TYR A 235 -13.00 -25.98 -16.08
CA TYR A 235 -14.33 -25.71 -15.57
C TYR A 235 -14.51 -24.24 -15.19
N LYS A 236 -15.73 -23.73 -15.35
CA LYS A 236 -16.15 -22.40 -14.90
C LYS A 236 -17.39 -22.52 -14.03
N VAL A 237 -17.37 -21.93 -12.84
CA VAL A 237 -18.50 -21.89 -11.91
C VAL A 237 -19.13 -20.51 -11.92
N GLU A 238 -20.45 -20.45 -12.06
CA GLU A 238 -21.23 -19.22 -12.05
C GLU A 238 -22.40 -19.35 -11.06
N THR A 239 -22.60 -18.33 -10.22
CA THR A 239 -23.77 -18.20 -9.35
C THR A 239 -24.68 -17.11 -9.88
N LEU A 240 -25.83 -17.49 -10.42
CA LEU A 240 -26.74 -16.61 -11.14
C LEU A 240 -28.01 -16.37 -10.32
N PHE A 241 -28.44 -15.11 -10.20
CA PHE A 241 -29.65 -14.73 -9.48
C PHE A 241 -30.67 -14.14 -10.46
N ASP A 242 -31.93 -14.61 -10.39
CA ASP A 242 -33.02 -14.16 -11.28
C ASP A 242 -33.69 -12.84 -10.82
N GLY A 243 -33.16 -12.19 -9.77
CA GLY A 243 -33.65 -10.92 -9.25
C GLY A 243 -32.88 -10.46 -8.01
N ASP A 244 -33.40 -9.45 -7.32
CA ASP A 244 -32.68 -8.72 -6.26
C ASP A 244 -33.11 -9.13 -4.83
N ASN A 245 -33.85 -10.23 -4.69
CA ASN A 245 -34.21 -10.76 -3.37
C ASN A 245 -33.16 -11.73 -2.81
N TYR A 246 -32.23 -12.21 -3.64
CA TYR A 246 -31.15 -13.14 -3.27
C TYR A 246 -31.61 -14.45 -2.61
N GLU A 247 -32.89 -14.80 -2.74
CA GLU A 247 -33.49 -15.99 -2.10
C GLU A 247 -33.22 -17.27 -2.89
N ASN A 248 -32.91 -17.18 -4.19
CA ASN A 248 -32.65 -18.35 -5.04
C ASN A 248 -31.51 -18.02 -6.00
N ALA A 249 -30.57 -18.96 -6.14
CA ALA A 249 -29.49 -18.86 -7.13
C ALA A 249 -29.39 -20.13 -7.98
N GLU A 250 -29.18 -19.98 -9.28
CA GLU A 250 -28.73 -21.07 -10.14
C GLU A 250 -27.21 -21.21 -10.02
N LEU A 251 -26.75 -22.35 -9.53
CA LEU A 251 -25.36 -22.75 -9.64
C LEU A 251 -25.18 -23.42 -11.00
N LYS A 252 -24.51 -22.73 -11.92
CA LYS A 252 -24.22 -23.22 -13.27
C LYS A 252 -22.73 -23.52 -13.40
N VAL A 253 -22.41 -24.67 -13.99
CA VAL A 253 -21.02 -25.09 -14.20
C VAL A 253 -20.80 -25.38 -15.67
N THR A 254 -19.82 -24.72 -16.28
CA THR A 254 -19.32 -25.08 -17.61
C THR A 254 -18.21 -26.10 -17.43
N LEU A 255 -18.29 -27.22 -18.13
CA LEU A 255 -17.34 -28.33 -18.02
C LEU A 255 -16.76 -28.68 -19.40
N GLU A 256 -15.46 -28.52 -19.54
CA GLU A 256 -14.73 -28.87 -20.75
C GLU A 256 -14.03 -30.22 -20.57
N PRO A 257 -14.28 -31.22 -21.43
CA PRO A 257 -13.57 -32.49 -21.36
C PRO A 257 -12.18 -32.40 -22.00
N ASN A 258 -11.28 -33.30 -21.60
CA ASN A 258 -10.16 -33.66 -22.46
C ASN A 258 -10.67 -34.40 -23.71
N ASN A 259 -11.01 -33.65 -24.76
CA ASN A 259 -11.58 -34.19 -26.00
C ASN A 259 -10.55 -34.85 -26.93
N ARG A 260 -9.29 -35.00 -26.51
CA ARG A 260 -8.21 -35.62 -27.28
C ARG A 260 -8.04 -37.12 -27.05
N VAL A 261 -8.75 -37.68 -26.07
CA VAL A 261 -8.65 -39.10 -25.69
C VAL A 261 -9.86 -39.89 -26.17
N LYS A 262 -9.72 -41.20 -26.37
CA LYS A 262 -10.85 -42.05 -26.77
C LYS A 262 -11.92 -42.12 -25.68
N ASP A 263 -13.15 -42.31 -26.13
CA ASP A 263 -14.33 -42.54 -25.29
C ASP A 263 -14.70 -41.40 -24.33
N TYR A 264 -14.06 -40.22 -24.45
CA TYR A 264 -14.41 -39.02 -23.65
C TYR A 264 -15.89 -38.62 -23.81
N GLY A 265 -16.48 -38.92 -24.97
CA GLY A 265 -17.88 -38.61 -25.26
C GLY A 265 -18.88 -39.38 -24.38
N GLU A 266 -18.49 -40.53 -23.85
CA GLU A 266 -19.31 -41.31 -22.92
C GLU A 266 -19.19 -40.81 -21.47
N CYS A 267 -18.13 -40.05 -21.18
CA CYS A 267 -17.93 -39.48 -19.85
C CYS A 267 -18.98 -38.42 -19.52
N TYR A 268 -19.35 -38.36 -18.24
CA TYR A 268 -20.14 -37.28 -17.65
C TYR A 268 -19.56 -36.92 -16.28
N VAL A 269 -19.98 -35.80 -15.71
CA VAL A 269 -19.47 -35.32 -14.42
C VAL A 269 -20.61 -35.31 -13.41
N LYS A 270 -20.37 -35.90 -12.24
CA LYS A 270 -21.23 -35.79 -11.06
C LYS A 270 -20.70 -34.68 -10.18
N LEU A 271 -21.59 -33.79 -9.74
CA LEU A 271 -21.27 -32.59 -8.97
C LEU A 271 -21.98 -32.64 -7.62
N ASN A 272 -21.24 -32.35 -6.56
CA ASN A 272 -21.75 -32.30 -5.19
C ASN A 272 -21.33 -30.98 -4.55
N LEU A 273 -22.30 -30.19 -4.09
CA LEU A 273 -22.06 -28.94 -3.36
C LEU A 273 -22.15 -29.20 -1.87
N TYR A 274 -21.11 -28.86 -1.12
CA TYR A 274 -21.03 -28.96 0.33
C TYR A 274 -20.97 -27.59 0.98
N ASP A 275 -21.60 -27.45 2.14
CA ASP A 275 -21.50 -26.24 2.95
C ASP A 275 -20.15 -26.14 3.70
N ALA A 276 -19.95 -25.05 4.44
CA ALA A 276 -18.73 -24.82 5.21
C ALA A 276 -18.47 -25.87 6.32
N GLY A 277 -19.52 -26.60 6.75
CA GLY A 277 -19.44 -27.71 7.70
C GLY A 277 -19.33 -29.09 7.02
N GLU A 278 -19.00 -29.12 5.73
CA GLU A 278 -18.90 -30.33 4.90
C GLU A 278 -20.20 -31.13 4.78
N LYS A 279 -21.36 -30.50 5.01
CA LYS A 279 -22.65 -31.13 4.79
C LYS A 279 -23.05 -30.99 3.32
N LEU A 280 -23.43 -32.10 2.71
CA LEU A 280 -23.95 -32.14 1.34
C LEU A 280 -25.26 -31.33 1.24
N ILE A 281 -25.27 -30.31 0.37
CA ILE A 281 -26.40 -29.45 0.08
C ILE A 281 -27.19 -29.97 -1.12
N VAL A 282 -26.50 -30.25 -2.24
CA VAL A 282 -27.15 -30.74 -3.46
C VAL A 282 -26.20 -31.58 -4.31
N THR A 283 -26.76 -32.56 -5.00
CA THR A 283 -26.08 -33.37 -6.03
C THR A 283 -26.79 -33.20 -7.36
N PHE A 284 -26.02 -33.01 -8.42
CA PHE A 284 -26.50 -32.91 -9.79
C PHE A 284 -25.45 -33.47 -10.76
N GLN A 285 -25.77 -33.64 -12.04
CA GLN A 285 -24.84 -34.22 -13.00
C GLN A 285 -24.99 -33.63 -14.40
N SER A 286 -23.92 -33.68 -15.18
CA SER A 286 -23.95 -33.36 -16.60
C SER A 286 -24.60 -34.47 -17.43
N GLN A 287 -24.96 -34.14 -18.67
CA GLN A 287 -25.14 -35.17 -19.70
C GLN A 287 -23.77 -35.73 -20.12
N PRO A 288 -23.71 -36.95 -20.67
CA PRO A 288 -22.53 -37.42 -21.38
C PRO A 288 -22.12 -36.45 -22.48
N TYR A 289 -20.82 -36.17 -22.61
CA TYR A 289 -20.32 -35.13 -23.51
C TYR A 289 -20.76 -35.31 -24.98
N ALA A 290 -20.89 -36.55 -25.47
CA ALA A 290 -21.37 -36.84 -26.83
C ALA A 290 -22.79 -36.30 -27.12
N LYS A 291 -23.58 -36.01 -26.08
CA LYS A 291 -24.93 -35.42 -26.20
C LYS A 291 -24.93 -33.89 -26.11
N CYS A 292 -23.79 -33.27 -25.87
CA CYS A 292 -23.67 -31.83 -25.64
C CYS A 292 -23.30 -31.02 -26.90
N GLY A 293 -22.92 -31.68 -28.00
CA GLY A 293 -22.59 -31.01 -29.25
C GLY A 293 -23.80 -30.38 -29.95
N ALA A 294 -23.58 -29.31 -30.72
CA ALA A 294 -24.60 -28.66 -31.53
C ALA A 294 -24.14 -28.50 -32.99
N TYR A 295 -25.08 -28.35 -33.94
CA TYR A 295 -24.81 -28.31 -35.38
C TYR A 295 -23.74 -27.28 -35.82
N LEU A 296 -23.56 -26.19 -35.06
CA LEU A 296 -22.55 -25.14 -35.29
C LEU A 296 -21.60 -24.94 -34.09
N SER A 297 -21.59 -25.85 -33.13
CA SER A 297 -20.66 -25.86 -32.00
C SER A 297 -20.01 -27.23 -31.90
N ASN A 298 -18.75 -27.32 -32.32
CA ASN A 298 -17.94 -28.54 -32.22
C ASN A 298 -17.47 -28.83 -30.79
N ASN A 299 -17.78 -27.95 -29.84
CA ASN A 299 -17.32 -28.05 -28.48
C ASN A 299 -18.36 -28.84 -27.70
N PHE A 300 -18.11 -30.14 -27.52
CA PHE A 300 -18.86 -31.05 -26.65
C PHE A 300 -18.68 -30.66 -25.17
N ILE A 301 -19.05 -29.43 -24.82
CA ILE A 301 -18.96 -28.82 -23.48
C ILE A 301 -20.29 -29.03 -22.77
N ALA A 302 -20.25 -29.43 -21.50
CA ALA A 302 -21.45 -29.63 -20.72
C ALA A 302 -21.75 -28.43 -19.82
N PHE A 303 -23.04 -28.13 -19.63
CA PHE A 303 -23.53 -27.02 -18.81
C PHE A 303 -24.53 -27.49 -17.75
N PRO A 304 -24.17 -28.40 -16.82
CA PRO A 304 -25.06 -28.75 -15.73
C PRO A 304 -25.36 -27.53 -14.85
N SER A 305 -26.61 -27.43 -14.39
CA SER A 305 -27.00 -26.43 -13.41
C SER A 305 -28.01 -26.98 -12.39
N VAL A 306 -28.09 -26.31 -11.25
CA VAL A 306 -29.04 -26.63 -10.18
C VAL A 306 -29.44 -25.37 -9.42
N SER A 307 -30.69 -25.31 -8.98
CA SER A 307 -31.16 -24.22 -8.10
C SER A 307 -30.77 -24.51 -6.65
N VAL A 308 -30.28 -23.47 -5.97
CA VAL A 308 -29.96 -23.46 -4.54
C VAL A 308 -30.88 -22.44 -3.86
N ASP A 309 -31.75 -22.93 -2.98
CA ASP A 309 -32.66 -22.10 -2.19
C ASP A 309 -31.90 -21.50 -0.99
N LYS A 310 -32.06 -20.19 -0.81
CA LYS A 310 -31.46 -19.37 0.26
C LYS A 310 -29.97 -19.63 0.45
N PRO A 311 -29.14 -19.45 -0.59
CA PRO A 311 -27.71 -19.62 -0.45
C PRO A 311 -27.17 -18.60 0.55
N HIS A 312 -26.22 -19.01 1.39
CA HIS A 312 -25.50 -18.08 2.23
C HIS A 312 -24.56 -17.26 1.35
N LEU A 313 -24.72 -15.94 1.36
CA LEU A 313 -23.98 -15.06 0.47
C LEU A 313 -22.54 -14.87 0.94
N TRP A 314 -21.63 -14.66 -0.01
CA TRP A 314 -20.24 -14.31 0.24
C TRP A 314 -20.06 -12.79 0.17
N SER A 315 -19.32 -12.22 1.13
CA SER A 315 -18.85 -10.83 1.13
C SER A 315 -17.48 -10.72 1.84
N ALA A 316 -16.85 -9.55 1.81
CA ALA A 316 -15.61 -9.31 2.56
C ALA A 316 -15.81 -9.27 4.09
N GLU A 317 -17.07 -9.14 4.53
CA GLU A 317 -17.48 -9.07 5.94
C GLU A 317 -17.94 -10.44 6.44
N ASP A 318 -18.52 -11.25 5.55
CA ASP A 318 -18.98 -12.61 5.79
C ASP A 318 -18.52 -13.54 4.65
N PRO A 319 -17.27 -14.05 4.70
CA PRO A 319 -16.66 -14.79 3.60
C PRO A 319 -17.10 -16.26 3.57
N TYR A 320 -18.41 -16.51 3.50
CA TYR A 320 -18.93 -17.87 3.51
C TYR A 320 -18.62 -18.62 2.21
N LEU A 321 -17.98 -19.78 2.32
CA LEU A 321 -17.57 -20.60 1.18
C LEU A 321 -18.20 -21.98 1.24
N TYR A 322 -18.86 -22.35 0.15
CA TYR A 322 -19.20 -23.73 -0.18
C TYR A 322 -18.01 -24.41 -0.86
N THR A 323 -18.05 -25.73 -0.95
CA THR A 323 -17.11 -26.53 -1.75
C THR A 323 -17.84 -27.34 -2.80
N LEU A 324 -17.51 -27.13 -4.07
CA LEU A 324 -18.04 -27.92 -5.18
C LEU A 324 -17.03 -29.02 -5.54
N VAL A 325 -17.43 -30.28 -5.38
CA VAL A 325 -16.65 -31.45 -5.79
C VAL A 325 -17.19 -32.00 -7.10
N MET A 326 -16.31 -32.26 -8.06
CA MET A 326 -16.62 -32.70 -9.42
C MET A 326 -15.92 -34.03 -9.69
N GLU A 327 -16.71 -35.08 -9.94
CA GLU A 327 -16.23 -36.44 -10.20
C GLU A 327 -16.51 -36.79 -11.68
N THR A 328 -15.46 -37.00 -12.49
CA THR A 328 -15.61 -37.48 -13.87
C THR A 328 -15.84 -38.98 -13.87
N ILE A 329 -16.94 -39.42 -14.47
CA ILE A 329 -17.35 -40.82 -14.56
C ILE A 329 -17.29 -41.27 -16.01
N ASP A 330 -16.65 -42.41 -16.28
CA ASP A 330 -16.53 -43.00 -17.62
C ASP A 330 -17.80 -43.76 -18.07
N GLY A 331 -17.82 -44.21 -19.33
CA GLY A 331 -18.94 -44.97 -19.91
C GLY A 331 -19.22 -46.32 -19.22
N THR A 332 -18.30 -46.82 -18.39
CA THR A 332 -18.44 -48.06 -17.61
C THR A 332 -18.85 -47.81 -16.16
N GLY A 333 -18.92 -46.54 -15.73
CA GLY A 333 -19.34 -46.13 -14.39
C GLY A 333 -18.20 -45.92 -13.38
N ASN A 334 -16.93 -45.91 -13.81
CA ASN A 334 -15.80 -45.67 -12.91
C ASN A 334 -15.47 -44.18 -12.80
N ILE A 335 -15.06 -43.74 -11.61
CA ILE A 335 -14.51 -42.39 -11.40
C ILE A 335 -13.07 -42.37 -11.95
N THR A 336 -12.79 -41.42 -12.83
CA THR A 336 -11.50 -41.28 -13.52
C THR A 336 -10.71 -40.05 -13.09
N ASP A 337 -11.38 -38.98 -12.69
CA ASP A 337 -10.79 -37.70 -12.28
C ASP A 337 -11.68 -37.03 -11.22
N ILE A 338 -11.07 -36.38 -10.22
CA ILE A 338 -11.78 -35.62 -9.19
C ILE A 338 -11.13 -34.25 -9.05
N GLU A 339 -11.94 -33.21 -9.14
CA GLU A 339 -11.53 -31.81 -8.96
C GLU A 339 -12.48 -31.10 -7.99
N SER A 340 -12.04 -29.97 -7.45
CA SER A 340 -12.88 -29.14 -6.59
C SER A 340 -12.54 -27.66 -6.65
N THR A 341 -13.49 -26.83 -6.26
CA THR A 341 -13.30 -25.38 -6.08
C THR A 341 -14.17 -24.86 -4.96
N LYS A 342 -13.74 -23.77 -4.32
CA LYS A 342 -14.60 -23.00 -3.42
C LYS A 342 -15.63 -22.23 -4.24
N VAL A 343 -16.82 -22.02 -3.66
CA VAL A 343 -17.92 -21.28 -4.27
C VAL A 343 -18.48 -20.29 -3.25
N GLY A 344 -18.44 -19.01 -3.58
CA GLY A 344 -19.10 -17.94 -2.83
C GLY A 344 -20.27 -17.41 -3.63
N PHE A 345 -21.50 -17.55 -3.12
CA PHE A 345 -22.68 -17.02 -3.79
C PHE A 345 -22.71 -15.50 -3.66
N ARG A 346 -22.55 -14.81 -4.78
CA ARG A 346 -22.62 -13.34 -4.82
C ARG A 346 -23.02 -12.84 -6.20
N LYS A 347 -23.58 -11.64 -6.26
CA LYS A 347 -23.90 -10.93 -7.50
C LYS A 347 -23.24 -9.56 -7.50
N ILE A 348 -22.61 -9.20 -8.62
CA ILE A 348 -22.05 -7.87 -8.85
C ILE A 348 -22.85 -7.23 -9.96
N GLU A 349 -23.29 -6.00 -9.78
CA GLU A 349 -24.08 -5.28 -10.78
C GLU A 349 -23.83 -3.78 -10.71
N ILE A 350 -23.85 -3.11 -11.87
CA ILE A 350 -23.93 -1.66 -11.95
C ILE A 350 -25.40 -1.30 -12.18
N ARG A 351 -25.99 -0.57 -11.25
CA ARG A 351 -27.38 -0.08 -11.37
C ARG A 351 -27.48 1.04 -12.40
N ASP A 352 -28.70 1.34 -12.82
CA ASP A 352 -28.99 2.43 -13.78
C ASP A 352 -28.52 3.82 -13.32
N ASP A 353 -28.35 4.03 -12.02
CA ASP A 353 -27.82 5.26 -11.42
C ASP A 353 -26.28 5.32 -11.38
N GLY A 354 -25.61 4.31 -11.91
CA GLY A 354 -24.16 4.25 -11.99
C GLY A 354 -23.45 3.69 -10.77
N VAL A 355 -24.20 3.19 -9.78
CA VAL A 355 -23.62 2.64 -8.56
C VAL A 355 -23.32 1.15 -8.77
N LEU A 356 -22.06 0.77 -8.53
CA LEU A 356 -21.63 -0.63 -8.43
C LEU A 356 -22.14 -1.22 -7.10
N CYS A 357 -22.87 -2.31 -7.18
CA CYS A 357 -23.42 -3.03 -6.05
C CYS A 357 -22.82 -4.43 -5.92
N LEU A 358 -22.74 -4.90 -4.68
CA LEU A 358 -22.55 -6.31 -4.36
C LEU A 358 -23.77 -6.78 -3.57
N ASN A 359 -24.41 -7.85 -4.04
CA ASN A 359 -25.61 -8.40 -3.41
C ASN A 359 -26.70 -7.34 -3.18
N GLY A 360 -26.87 -6.41 -4.14
CA GLY A 360 -27.89 -5.35 -4.14
C GLY A 360 -27.49 -4.09 -3.40
N GLU A 361 -26.44 -4.14 -2.58
CA GLU A 361 -25.99 -3.05 -1.73
C GLU A 361 -24.84 -2.26 -2.37
N ARG A 362 -24.81 -0.95 -2.16
CA ARG A 362 -23.74 -0.06 -2.66
C ARG A 362 -22.39 -0.53 -2.14
N LEU A 363 -21.47 -0.87 -3.05
CA LEU A 363 -20.11 -1.21 -2.68
C LEU A 363 -19.31 0.06 -2.35
N ILE A 364 -18.77 0.17 -1.13
CA ILE A 364 -17.79 1.20 -0.79
C ILE A 364 -16.41 0.54 -0.78
N VAL A 365 -15.58 0.91 -1.74
CA VAL A 365 -14.21 0.40 -1.92
C VAL A 365 -13.27 1.13 -0.97
N ARG A 366 -12.86 0.41 0.08
CA ARG A 366 -11.77 0.76 1.00
C ARG A 366 -10.58 -0.06 0.55
N GLY A 367 -9.96 0.35 -0.56
CA GLY A 367 -8.95 -0.43 -1.25
C GLY A 367 -7.51 0.00 -0.96
N VAL A 368 -6.57 -0.90 -1.22
CA VAL A 368 -5.13 -0.61 -1.29
C VAL A 368 -4.48 -1.36 -2.46
N ASN A 369 -3.49 -0.75 -3.12
CA ASN A 369 -2.64 -1.40 -4.11
C ASN A 369 -1.59 -2.27 -3.40
N LEU A 370 -1.32 -3.46 -3.92
CA LEU A 370 -0.35 -4.38 -3.35
C LEU A 370 0.51 -5.00 -4.46
N HIS A 371 1.82 -4.74 -4.40
CA HIS A 371 2.79 -5.57 -5.10
C HIS A 371 3.06 -6.87 -4.32
N GLU A 372 3.10 -8.01 -5.02
CA GLU A 372 3.70 -9.24 -4.50
C GLU A 372 5.20 -8.99 -4.22
N PHE A 373 5.54 -8.69 -2.95
CA PHE A 373 6.88 -8.32 -2.52
C PHE A 373 7.16 -8.72 -1.06
N CYS A 374 8.35 -9.26 -0.82
CA CYS A 374 8.92 -9.53 0.49
C CYS A 374 10.32 -8.88 0.58
N PRO A 375 10.62 -8.05 1.58
CA PRO A 375 11.92 -7.35 1.68
C PRO A 375 13.13 -8.28 1.64
N GLU A 376 13.01 -9.46 2.23
CA GLU A 376 14.09 -10.44 2.36
C GLU A 376 14.24 -11.34 1.12
N THR A 377 13.16 -11.58 0.37
CA THR A 377 13.12 -12.60 -0.69
C THR A 377 12.63 -12.08 -2.05
N GLY A 378 12.38 -10.79 -2.17
CA GLY A 378 12.02 -10.12 -3.41
C GLY A 378 10.61 -10.52 -3.85
N ARG A 379 10.51 -11.16 -5.02
CA ARG A 379 9.22 -11.56 -5.62
C ARG A 379 8.69 -12.87 -5.05
N TYR A 380 9.52 -13.66 -4.37
CA TYR A 380 9.03 -14.82 -3.65
C TYR A 380 8.28 -14.36 -2.40
N VAL A 381 7.00 -14.70 -2.29
CA VAL A 381 6.19 -14.37 -1.12
C VAL A 381 5.53 -15.63 -0.59
N SER A 382 5.84 -16.02 0.65
CA SER A 382 5.27 -17.22 1.23
C SER A 382 3.79 -17.02 1.58
N LYS A 383 3.05 -18.13 1.67
CA LYS A 383 1.63 -18.13 2.08
C LYS A 383 1.44 -17.52 3.48
N GLU A 384 2.38 -17.75 4.38
CA GLU A 384 2.38 -17.18 5.73
C GLU A 384 2.52 -15.66 5.68
N TYR A 385 3.44 -15.14 4.84
CA TYR A 385 3.65 -13.70 4.71
C TYR A 385 2.44 -13.02 4.04
N MET A 386 1.87 -13.61 2.99
CA MET A 386 0.61 -13.14 2.38
C MET A 386 -0.52 -13.04 3.42
N ARG A 387 -0.66 -14.03 4.30
CA ARG A 387 -1.66 -13.99 5.38
C ARG A 387 -1.35 -12.87 6.39
N GLN A 388 -0.09 -12.60 6.71
CA GLN A 388 0.29 -11.46 7.58
C GLN A 388 -0.05 -10.11 6.93
N GLN A 389 0.16 -9.96 5.62
CA GLN A 389 -0.25 -8.79 4.87
C GLN A 389 -1.78 -8.61 4.93
N LEU A 390 -2.56 -9.67 4.68
CA LEU A 390 -4.03 -9.65 4.75
C LEU A 390 -4.57 -9.30 6.15
N ILE A 391 -3.92 -9.78 7.22
CA ILE A 391 -4.27 -9.40 8.59
C ILE A 391 -4.12 -7.89 8.78
N ASN A 392 -2.99 -7.32 8.38
CA ASN A 392 -2.74 -5.87 8.49
C ASN A 392 -3.72 -5.06 7.63
N ILE A 393 -4.00 -5.50 6.40
CA ILE A 393 -5.01 -4.91 5.51
C ILE A 393 -6.36 -4.82 6.22
N LYS A 394 -6.87 -5.92 6.79
CA LYS A 394 -8.16 -5.92 7.51
C LYS A 394 -8.12 -5.08 8.79
N GLN A 395 -7.03 -5.12 9.56
CA GLN A 395 -6.88 -4.32 10.78
C GLN A 395 -6.86 -2.81 10.51
N LEU A 396 -6.48 -2.39 9.30
CA LEU A 396 -6.55 -1.02 8.80
C LEU A 396 -7.91 -0.65 8.18
N ASN A 397 -8.93 -1.51 8.30
CA ASN A 397 -10.28 -1.35 7.75
C ASN A 397 -10.38 -1.39 6.22
N PHE A 398 -9.33 -1.83 5.51
CA PHE A 398 -9.43 -2.11 4.08
C PHE A 398 -10.31 -3.34 3.83
N ASN A 399 -11.09 -3.30 2.75
CA ASN A 399 -11.93 -4.41 2.29
C ASN A 399 -11.56 -4.91 0.88
N ALA A 400 -10.67 -4.21 0.18
CA ALA A 400 -10.29 -4.54 -1.19
C ALA A 400 -8.78 -4.42 -1.44
N VAL A 401 -8.27 -5.21 -2.38
CA VAL A 401 -6.90 -5.13 -2.89
C VAL A 401 -6.91 -5.10 -4.41
N ARG A 402 -6.09 -4.23 -5.01
CA ARG A 402 -5.73 -4.29 -6.44
C ARG A 402 -4.36 -4.95 -6.55
N THR A 403 -4.24 -5.97 -7.39
CA THR A 403 -2.99 -6.71 -7.62
C THR A 403 -2.07 -5.92 -8.56
N SER A 404 -1.53 -4.81 -8.07
CA SER A 404 -0.69 -3.88 -8.82
C SER A 404 0.65 -4.55 -9.20
N HIS A 405 0.99 -4.77 -10.47
CA HIS A 405 0.17 -4.60 -11.69
C HIS A 405 0.21 -5.86 -12.54
N TYR A 406 -0.15 -6.98 -11.90
CA TYR A 406 -0.08 -8.31 -12.47
C TYR A 406 -0.80 -9.34 -11.59
N PRO A 407 -1.14 -10.52 -12.13
CA PRO A 407 -1.75 -11.57 -11.33
C PRO A 407 -0.77 -12.08 -10.26
N HIS A 408 -1.25 -12.20 -9.02
CA HIS A 408 -0.49 -12.78 -7.92
C HIS A 408 -0.43 -14.31 -8.04
N VAL A 409 0.31 -14.97 -7.16
CA VAL A 409 0.30 -16.43 -7.05
C VAL A 409 -1.11 -16.94 -6.71
N SER A 410 -1.54 -18.09 -7.25
CA SER A 410 -2.94 -18.57 -7.09
C SER A 410 -3.39 -18.71 -5.62
N GLU A 411 -2.48 -19.02 -4.70
CA GLU A 411 -2.73 -19.11 -3.27
C GLU A 411 -3.14 -17.76 -2.63
N TRP A 412 -2.80 -16.63 -3.25
CA TRP A 412 -3.27 -15.31 -2.82
C TRP A 412 -4.79 -15.21 -2.88
N TYR A 413 -5.39 -15.63 -3.99
CA TYR A 413 -6.83 -15.56 -4.20
C TYR A 413 -7.59 -16.54 -3.31
N ASP A 414 -7.03 -17.73 -3.04
CA ASP A 414 -7.56 -18.65 -2.01
C ASP A 414 -7.64 -17.96 -0.64
N LEU A 415 -6.59 -17.21 -0.25
CA LEU A 415 -6.57 -16.46 1.00
C LEU A 415 -7.56 -15.29 0.98
N CYS A 416 -7.72 -14.57 -0.14
CA CYS A 416 -8.71 -13.51 -0.27
C CYS A 416 -10.15 -14.03 -0.17
N ASP A 417 -10.43 -15.20 -0.76
CA ASP A 417 -11.72 -15.87 -0.63
C ASP A 417 -12.01 -16.24 0.83
N GLU A 418 -11.03 -16.83 1.53
CA GLU A 418 -11.11 -17.31 2.92
C GLU A 418 -11.23 -16.13 3.92
N MET A 419 -10.42 -15.09 3.74
CA MET A 419 -10.32 -13.97 4.68
C MET A 419 -11.30 -12.84 4.39
N GLY A 420 -12.02 -12.91 3.27
CA GLY A 420 -12.98 -11.90 2.82
C GLY A 420 -12.28 -10.61 2.41
N ILE A 421 -11.70 -10.60 1.22
CA ILE A 421 -11.14 -9.42 0.57
C ILE A 421 -11.67 -9.36 -0.86
N TYR A 422 -12.15 -8.20 -1.29
CA TYR A 422 -12.48 -7.96 -2.68
C TYR A 422 -11.21 -7.74 -3.50
N VAL A 423 -11.14 -8.31 -4.70
CA VAL A 423 -9.95 -8.24 -5.54
C VAL A 423 -10.29 -7.59 -6.88
N VAL A 424 -9.48 -6.61 -7.26
CA VAL A 424 -9.30 -6.21 -8.66
C VAL A 424 -8.09 -6.99 -9.15
N ASP A 425 -8.32 -7.96 -10.03
CA ASP A 425 -7.25 -8.77 -10.60
C ASP A 425 -6.79 -8.18 -11.93
N GLU A 426 -5.49 -7.89 -12.05
CA GLU A 426 -4.93 -7.08 -13.12
C GLU A 426 -3.99 -7.87 -14.02
N ALA A 427 -4.17 -7.75 -15.33
CA ALA A 427 -3.29 -8.40 -16.30
C ALA A 427 -1.87 -7.82 -16.19
N ASN A 428 -0.86 -8.68 -16.34
CA ASN A 428 0.55 -8.30 -16.31
C ASN A 428 0.91 -7.51 -17.58
N LEU A 429 0.59 -6.22 -17.61
CA LEU A 429 0.73 -5.36 -18.78
C LEU A 429 1.00 -3.92 -18.36
N GLU A 430 2.26 -3.50 -18.48
CA GLU A 430 2.69 -2.11 -18.31
C GLU A 430 3.78 -1.74 -19.31
N THR A 431 3.63 -0.60 -20.01
CA THR A 431 4.54 -0.13 -21.08
C THR A 431 4.96 1.33 -20.84
N HIS A 432 5.07 1.73 -19.56
CA HIS A 432 5.15 3.11 -19.11
C HIS A 432 6.29 3.88 -19.78
N GLY A 433 7.51 3.36 -19.71
CA GLY A 433 8.72 3.93 -20.33
C GLY A 433 8.72 3.93 -21.86
N TYR A 434 7.84 3.16 -22.48
CA TYR A 434 7.66 3.11 -23.94
C TYR A 434 6.54 4.07 -24.39
N GLY A 435 5.86 4.72 -23.45
CA GLY A 435 4.81 5.70 -23.70
C GLY A 435 3.51 5.10 -24.26
N GLY A 436 3.24 3.81 -23.99
CA GLY A 436 2.00 3.15 -24.42
C GLY A 436 1.86 2.91 -25.93
N GLN A 437 2.91 3.14 -26.73
CA GLN A 437 2.84 3.02 -28.19
C GLN A 437 2.45 1.61 -28.67
N LEU A 438 2.78 0.58 -27.90
CA LEU A 438 2.48 -0.82 -28.24
C LEU A 438 0.99 -1.15 -28.19
N SER A 439 0.18 -0.34 -27.52
CA SER A 439 -1.26 -0.59 -27.32
C SER A 439 -2.12 -0.45 -28.57
N ALA A 440 -1.59 0.22 -29.60
CA ALA A 440 -2.20 0.32 -30.92
C ALA A 440 -1.49 -0.53 -31.99
N SER A 441 -0.40 -1.21 -31.64
CA SER A 441 0.39 -2.00 -32.59
C SER A 441 -0.24 -3.39 -32.78
N PRO A 442 -0.66 -3.76 -34.00
CA PRO A 442 -1.24 -5.08 -34.28
C PRO A 442 -0.23 -6.22 -34.11
N GLU A 443 1.07 -5.93 -34.19
CA GLU A 443 2.13 -6.90 -33.97
C GLU A 443 2.15 -7.43 -32.53
N TRP A 444 1.67 -6.65 -31.56
CA TRP A 444 1.63 -7.00 -30.14
C TRP A 444 0.26 -7.53 -29.68
N THR A 445 -0.75 -7.59 -30.55
CA THR A 445 -2.11 -8.02 -30.17
C THR A 445 -2.14 -9.39 -29.50
N VAL A 446 -1.34 -10.35 -30.00
CA VAL A 446 -1.27 -11.70 -29.42
C VAL A 446 -0.76 -11.64 -27.98
N ALA A 447 0.32 -10.92 -27.72
CA ALA A 447 0.90 -10.80 -26.38
C ALA A 447 -0.07 -10.12 -25.39
N TYR A 448 -0.74 -9.05 -25.81
CA TYR A 448 -1.74 -8.34 -24.99
C TYR A 448 -2.94 -9.24 -24.61
N VAL A 449 -3.57 -9.84 -25.63
CA VAL A 449 -4.75 -10.68 -25.43
C VAL A 449 -4.40 -11.94 -24.65
N GLU A 450 -3.22 -12.54 -24.89
CA GLU A 450 -2.77 -13.71 -24.15
C GLU A 450 -2.60 -13.43 -22.65
N ARG A 451 -1.97 -12.32 -22.26
CA ARG A 451 -1.82 -11.90 -20.85
C ARG A 451 -3.19 -11.75 -20.14
N ALA A 452 -4.15 -11.09 -20.77
CA ALA A 452 -5.51 -10.97 -20.23
C ALA A 452 -6.27 -12.30 -20.16
N THR A 453 -6.24 -13.08 -21.25
CA THR A 453 -7.00 -14.34 -21.31
C THR A 453 -6.45 -15.36 -20.32
N ARG A 454 -5.13 -15.45 -20.14
CA ARG A 454 -4.52 -16.37 -19.17
C ARG A 454 -4.93 -16.02 -17.73
N MET A 455 -4.90 -14.75 -17.34
CA MET A 455 -5.36 -14.31 -16.02
C MET A 455 -6.80 -14.77 -15.76
N VAL A 456 -7.73 -14.40 -16.66
CA VAL A 456 -9.14 -14.74 -16.50
C VAL A 456 -9.36 -16.25 -16.50
N LEU A 457 -8.69 -17.00 -17.38
CA LEU A 457 -8.83 -18.45 -17.45
C LEU A 457 -8.35 -19.14 -16.16
N ARG A 458 -7.27 -18.66 -15.53
CA ARG A 458 -6.78 -19.20 -14.26
C ARG A 458 -7.73 -18.88 -13.10
N ASP A 459 -8.20 -17.63 -13.02
CA ASP A 459 -8.74 -17.07 -11.78
C ASP A 459 -10.27 -16.89 -11.75
N LYS A 460 -10.98 -17.18 -12.86
CA LYS A 460 -12.45 -16.99 -13.04
C LYS A 460 -13.35 -17.49 -11.92
N ASN A 461 -12.91 -18.49 -11.16
CA ASN A 461 -13.72 -19.18 -10.15
C ASN A 461 -13.63 -18.55 -8.74
N HIS A 462 -12.73 -17.58 -8.51
CA HIS A 462 -12.59 -16.94 -7.20
C HIS A 462 -13.72 -15.94 -6.90
N PRO A 463 -14.55 -16.14 -5.85
CA PRO A 463 -15.57 -15.16 -5.46
C PRO A 463 -14.97 -13.81 -5.04
N SER A 464 -13.74 -13.79 -4.51
CA SER A 464 -13.04 -12.56 -4.12
C SER A 464 -12.83 -11.58 -5.27
N ILE A 465 -12.56 -12.07 -6.47
CA ILE A 465 -12.37 -11.21 -7.64
C ILE A 465 -13.71 -10.60 -8.01
N ILE A 466 -13.80 -9.28 -7.98
CA ILE A 466 -15.01 -8.52 -8.33
C ILE A 466 -14.88 -7.76 -9.65
N ILE A 467 -13.65 -7.44 -10.06
CA ILE A 467 -13.34 -6.63 -11.23
C ILE A 467 -12.09 -7.21 -11.91
N TRP A 468 -12.10 -7.23 -13.24
CA TRP A 468 -10.90 -7.49 -14.05
C TRP A 468 -10.27 -6.17 -14.48
N SER A 469 -8.95 -6.03 -14.38
CA SER A 469 -8.21 -4.88 -14.90
C SER A 469 -7.36 -5.28 -16.11
N LEU A 470 -7.35 -4.45 -17.15
CA LEU A 470 -6.64 -4.75 -18.40
C LEU A 470 -5.13 -4.53 -18.33
N GLY A 471 -4.61 -3.90 -17.27
CA GLY A 471 -3.20 -3.52 -17.14
C GLY A 471 -3.08 -2.14 -16.50
N ASN A 472 -1.88 -1.56 -16.56
CA ASN A 472 -1.54 -0.27 -15.98
C ASN A 472 -0.73 0.59 -16.98
N GLU A 473 -0.90 1.91 -16.93
CA GLU A 473 -0.09 2.94 -17.59
C GLU A 473 0.48 2.57 -18.99
N SER A 474 -0.35 1.94 -19.82
CA SER A 474 0.06 1.41 -21.12
C SER A 474 -0.49 2.21 -22.29
N GLY A 475 -0.96 3.43 -22.06
CA GLY A 475 -1.71 4.20 -23.06
C GLY A 475 -3.03 3.49 -23.44
N VAL A 476 -3.65 3.86 -24.55
CA VAL A 476 -4.96 3.31 -24.96
C VAL A 476 -4.95 2.95 -26.44
N GLY A 477 -5.57 1.83 -26.82
CA GLY A 477 -5.56 1.38 -28.21
C GLY A 477 -6.39 0.12 -28.48
N ALA A 478 -6.33 -0.34 -29.72
CA ALA A 478 -7.13 -1.46 -30.22
C ALA A 478 -6.85 -2.78 -29.48
N ASN A 479 -5.64 -2.98 -28.94
CA ASN A 479 -5.30 -4.17 -28.18
C ASN A 479 -6.10 -4.24 -26.86
N HIS A 480 -6.28 -3.12 -26.15
CA HIS A 480 -7.14 -3.05 -24.97
C HIS A 480 -8.61 -3.30 -25.31
N ALA A 481 -9.11 -2.77 -26.43
CA ALA A 481 -10.47 -3.06 -26.88
C ALA A 481 -10.68 -4.55 -27.21
N ALA A 482 -9.67 -5.23 -27.75
CA ALA A 482 -9.71 -6.67 -27.99
C ALA A 482 -9.72 -7.47 -26.67
N MET A 483 -8.90 -7.08 -25.68
CA MET A 483 -8.92 -7.67 -24.34
C MET A 483 -10.29 -7.49 -23.68
N TYR A 484 -10.80 -6.26 -23.64
CA TYR A 484 -12.13 -5.94 -23.11
C TYR A 484 -13.21 -6.80 -23.77
N GLY A 485 -13.27 -6.80 -25.12
CA GLY A 485 -14.27 -7.55 -25.86
C GLY A 485 -14.25 -9.05 -25.57
N TRP A 486 -13.05 -9.65 -25.45
CA TRP A 486 -12.92 -11.06 -25.07
C TRP A 486 -13.41 -11.31 -23.64
N ILE A 487 -12.98 -10.51 -22.66
CA ILE A 487 -13.37 -10.69 -21.25
C ILE A 487 -14.88 -10.53 -21.10
N LYS A 488 -15.48 -9.49 -21.71
CA LYS A 488 -16.93 -9.26 -21.65
C LYS A 488 -17.72 -10.36 -22.32
N GLU A 489 -17.16 -11.07 -23.30
CA GLU A 489 -17.82 -12.22 -23.89
C GLU A 489 -17.70 -13.47 -23.03
N PHE A 490 -16.52 -13.71 -22.46
CA PHE A 490 -16.24 -14.89 -21.64
C PHE A 490 -16.87 -14.84 -20.23
N ASP A 491 -16.77 -13.70 -19.54
CA ASP A 491 -17.26 -13.51 -18.17
C ASP A 491 -18.35 -12.43 -18.09
N LYS A 492 -19.59 -12.88 -17.90
CA LYS A 492 -20.76 -12.02 -17.71
C LYS A 492 -21.01 -11.67 -16.24
N THR A 493 -20.21 -12.19 -15.31
CA THR A 493 -20.44 -12.08 -13.86
C THR A 493 -19.62 -10.97 -13.19
N ARG A 494 -18.72 -10.32 -13.95
CA ARG A 494 -17.81 -9.27 -13.48
C ARG A 494 -17.71 -8.13 -14.50
N TYR A 495 -17.23 -6.98 -14.02
CA TYR A 495 -16.96 -5.80 -14.84
C TYR A 495 -15.46 -5.64 -15.09
N VAL A 496 -15.12 -4.86 -16.11
CA VAL A 496 -13.75 -4.60 -16.54
C VAL A 496 -13.40 -3.14 -16.26
N GLN A 497 -12.21 -2.90 -15.70
CA GLN A 497 -11.65 -1.56 -15.57
C GLN A 497 -10.34 -1.39 -16.38
N TYR A 498 -10.08 -0.17 -16.82
CA TYR A 498 -8.78 0.26 -17.32
C TYR A 498 -8.68 1.78 -17.23
N GLU A 499 -7.50 2.28 -16.83
CA GLU A 499 -7.27 3.65 -16.41
C GLU A 499 -6.83 4.56 -17.57
N SER A 500 -5.86 4.11 -18.37
CA SER A 500 -5.00 5.02 -19.11
C SER A 500 -5.74 5.85 -20.14
N GLY A 501 -5.59 7.18 -20.00
CA GLY A 501 -6.24 8.15 -20.87
C GLY A 501 -7.76 8.28 -20.65
N ASN A 502 -8.30 7.74 -19.56
CA ASN A 502 -9.73 7.76 -19.22
C ASN A 502 -10.63 7.29 -20.38
N PRO A 503 -10.50 6.03 -20.82
CA PRO A 503 -11.17 5.57 -22.03
C PRO A 503 -12.69 5.52 -21.88
N GLU A 504 -13.37 5.48 -23.03
CA GLU A 504 -14.83 5.36 -23.11
C GLU A 504 -15.31 3.94 -22.72
N SER A 505 -16.62 3.74 -22.71
CA SER A 505 -17.28 2.51 -22.23
C SER A 505 -17.02 1.27 -23.07
N ASN A 506 -16.37 1.41 -24.22
CA ASN A 506 -15.97 0.29 -25.08
C ASN A 506 -14.66 -0.39 -24.65
N ILE A 507 -13.97 0.13 -23.62
CA ILE A 507 -12.74 -0.43 -23.05
C ILE A 507 -12.84 -0.58 -21.52
N THR A 508 -13.64 0.25 -20.85
CA THR A 508 -13.80 0.18 -19.38
C THR A 508 -15.24 0.43 -18.94
N ASP A 509 -15.74 -0.41 -18.03
CA ASP A 509 -17.06 -0.29 -17.40
C ASP A 509 -17.06 0.70 -16.22
N ILE A 510 -15.87 1.08 -15.71
CA ILE A 510 -15.67 1.93 -14.52
C ILE A 510 -14.76 3.11 -14.90
N ILE A 511 -15.09 4.31 -14.43
CA ILE A 511 -14.16 5.46 -14.47
C ILE A 511 -13.16 5.24 -13.34
N ALA A 512 -11.98 4.75 -13.69
CA ALA A 512 -10.96 4.32 -12.73
C ALA A 512 -9.65 5.12 -12.86
N PRO A 513 -9.62 6.39 -12.47
CA PRO A 513 -8.43 7.20 -12.61
C PRO A 513 -7.42 7.02 -11.48
N MET A 514 -6.18 7.40 -11.77
CA MET A 514 -5.13 7.65 -10.79
C MET A 514 -5.14 9.12 -10.36
N TYR A 515 -5.04 9.35 -9.05
CA TYR A 515 -4.81 10.65 -8.41
C TYR A 515 -5.67 11.84 -8.92
N PRO A 516 -7.01 11.69 -9.01
CA PRO A 516 -7.87 12.76 -9.49
C PRO A 516 -7.90 13.96 -8.53
N THR A 517 -8.01 15.18 -9.06
CA THR A 517 -8.30 16.35 -8.23
C THR A 517 -9.75 16.34 -7.76
N LYS A 518 -10.03 17.00 -6.63
CA LYS A 518 -11.38 17.21 -6.12
C LYS A 518 -12.31 17.81 -7.18
N GLU A 519 -11.85 18.83 -7.90
CA GLU A 519 -12.64 19.53 -8.90
C GLU A 519 -13.07 18.59 -10.03
N TRP A 520 -12.18 17.69 -10.46
CA TRP A 520 -12.50 16.73 -11.51
C TRP A 520 -13.45 15.63 -11.02
N ILE A 521 -13.33 15.19 -9.76
CA ILE A 521 -14.32 14.30 -9.14
C ILE A 521 -15.70 14.97 -9.16
N GLU A 522 -15.79 16.22 -8.69
CA GLU A 522 -17.07 16.95 -8.66
C GLU A 522 -17.64 17.20 -10.06
N GLU A 523 -16.80 17.48 -11.05
CA GLU A 523 -17.18 17.57 -12.46
C GLU A 523 -17.77 16.25 -12.95
N LYS A 524 -17.07 15.14 -12.73
CA LYS A 524 -17.54 13.82 -13.16
C LYS A 524 -18.83 13.43 -12.47
N MET A 525 -18.99 13.72 -11.17
CA MET A 525 -20.24 13.46 -10.45
C MET A 525 -21.41 14.29 -10.97
N ALA A 526 -21.17 15.47 -11.55
CA ALA A 526 -22.19 16.31 -12.17
C ALA A 526 -22.52 15.92 -13.62
N ASP A 527 -21.70 15.09 -14.28
CA ASP A 527 -21.94 14.64 -15.66
C ASP A 527 -23.00 13.54 -15.71
N SER A 528 -24.11 13.84 -16.38
CA SER A 528 -25.22 12.90 -16.60
C SER A 528 -25.11 12.09 -17.88
N LYS A 529 -24.10 12.33 -18.73
CA LYS A 529 -23.88 11.59 -19.98
C LYS A 529 -23.08 10.31 -19.78
N ASP A 530 -22.22 10.29 -18.77
CA ASP A 530 -21.41 9.13 -18.39
C ASP A 530 -21.68 8.79 -16.93
N LEU A 531 -22.58 7.83 -16.72
CA LEU A 531 -22.99 7.35 -15.40
C LEU A 531 -22.15 6.16 -14.93
N ARG A 532 -21.03 5.82 -15.55
CA ARG A 532 -20.19 4.72 -15.02
C ARG A 532 -19.79 4.98 -13.55
N PRO A 533 -19.64 3.93 -12.72
CA PRO A 533 -19.10 4.06 -11.38
C PRO A 533 -17.75 4.78 -11.39
N PHE A 534 -17.45 5.53 -10.33
CA PHE A 534 -16.15 6.18 -10.17
C PHE A 534 -15.41 5.56 -8.98
N ILE A 535 -14.35 4.82 -9.27
CA ILE A 535 -13.51 4.11 -8.28
C ILE A 535 -12.05 4.38 -8.64
N MET A 536 -11.33 5.14 -7.83
CA MET A 536 -9.93 5.49 -8.13
C MET A 536 -9.07 4.23 -8.10
N CYS A 537 -8.39 3.89 -9.19
CA CYS A 537 -7.45 2.76 -9.17
C CYS A 537 -6.20 3.09 -8.34
N GLU A 538 -5.86 4.37 -8.19
CA GLU A 538 -4.82 4.87 -7.28
C GLU A 538 -5.20 6.25 -6.72
N TYR A 539 -4.97 6.47 -5.42
CA TYR A 539 -5.07 7.78 -4.79
C TYR A 539 -4.24 7.83 -3.50
N ALA A 540 -4.09 9.03 -2.93
CA ALA A 540 -3.43 9.25 -1.63
C ALA A 540 -2.04 8.60 -1.54
N TYR A 541 -1.11 9.11 -2.33
CA TYR A 541 0.26 8.61 -2.49
C TYR A 541 1.05 8.64 -1.16
N ALA A 542 1.47 7.49 -0.63
CA ALA A 542 1.97 7.33 0.74
C ALA A 542 3.50 7.35 0.90
N LYS A 543 4.24 8.05 0.02
CA LYS A 543 5.71 8.15 0.09
C LYS A 543 6.19 8.82 1.37
N SER A 544 7.01 8.13 2.15
CA SER A 544 7.57 8.62 3.43
C SER A 544 6.49 9.16 4.40
N ASN A 545 6.59 10.44 4.80
CA ASN A 545 5.59 11.15 5.60
C ASN A 545 4.59 11.92 4.72
N SER A 546 3.40 11.34 4.51
CA SER A 546 2.40 11.78 3.52
C SER A 546 0.95 11.64 4.04
N ASN A 547 -0.02 11.47 3.13
CA ASN A 547 -1.45 11.22 3.34
C ASN A 547 -2.18 12.35 4.09
N GLY A 548 -1.71 13.58 3.91
CA GLY A 548 -2.51 14.77 4.19
C GLY A 548 -3.80 14.78 3.38
N ASN A 549 -4.84 15.41 3.92
CA ASN A 549 -6.17 15.57 3.31
C ASN A 549 -6.93 14.25 3.10
N PHE A 550 -6.47 13.12 3.64
CA PHE A 550 -7.10 11.82 3.39
C PHE A 550 -8.61 11.80 3.74
N LYS A 551 -9.01 12.55 4.78
CA LYS A 551 -10.42 12.74 5.15
C LYS A 551 -11.29 13.30 4.02
N LEU A 552 -10.76 14.16 3.15
CA LEU A 552 -11.50 14.76 2.04
C LEU A 552 -12.11 13.70 1.12
N PHE A 553 -11.36 12.65 0.79
CA PHE A 553 -11.85 11.58 -0.08
C PHE A 553 -13.06 10.88 0.55
N TRP A 554 -13.04 10.66 1.86
CA TRP A 554 -14.16 10.04 2.58
C TRP A 554 -15.37 10.96 2.69
N ASP A 555 -15.15 12.27 2.85
CA ASP A 555 -16.23 13.26 2.79
C ASP A 555 -16.91 13.26 1.40
N LEU A 556 -16.15 13.05 0.32
CA LEU A 556 -16.69 12.89 -1.04
C LEU A 556 -17.43 11.56 -1.22
N VAL A 557 -16.93 10.45 -0.65
CA VAL A 557 -17.61 9.13 -0.68
C VAL A 557 -18.97 9.18 0.02
N ASP A 558 -19.06 9.91 1.13
CA ASP A 558 -20.33 10.11 1.84
C ASP A 558 -21.26 11.06 1.07
N LYS A 559 -20.73 12.05 0.35
CA LYS A 559 -21.50 13.04 -0.42
C LYS A 559 -22.08 12.48 -1.73
N TYR A 560 -21.34 11.65 -2.45
CA TYR A 560 -21.70 11.21 -3.80
C TYR A 560 -21.81 9.68 -3.90
N PRO A 561 -23.02 9.10 -4.03
CA PRO A 561 -23.20 7.65 -4.11
C PRO A 561 -22.39 6.94 -5.20
N ARG A 562 -22.24 7.58 -6.39
CA ARG A 562 -21.48 7.05 -7.53
C ARG A 562 -19.96 7.14 -7.36
N PHE A 563 -19.47 7.98 -6.45
CA PHE A 563 -18.06 7.98 -6.05
C PHE A 563 -17.88 6.94 -4.94
N GLN A 564 -17.23 5.83 -5.26
CA GLN A 564 -17.27 4.62 -4.44
C GLN A 564 -15.94 4.33 -3.75
N GLY A 565 -15.05 5.32 -3.64
CA GLY A 565 -13.74 5.20 -3.01
C GLY A 565 -12.67 4.83 -4.04
N GLY A 566 -11.74 3.97 -3.64
CA GLY A 566 -10.61 3.61 -4.48
C GLY A 566 -9.51 2.85 -3.74
N PHE A 567 -8.35 2.73 -4.38
CA PHE A 567 -7.19 1.99 -3.86
C PHE A 567 -6.04 2.93 -3.51
N LEU A 568 -5.65 2.97 -2.24
CA LEU A 568 -4.51 3.76 -1.77
C LEU A 568 -3.21 3.26 -2.41
N TRP A 569 -2.31 4.17 -2.83
CA TRP A 569 -0.97 3.81 -3.32
C TRP A 569 0.12 4.05 -2.25
N ASP A 570 0.75 3.02 -1.72
CA ASP A 570 0.41 1.59 -1.78
C ASP A 570 0.46 0.93 -0.39
N PHE A 571 0.38 -0.40 -0.30
CA PHE A 571 0.35 -1.08 0.99
C PHE A 571 1.69 -1.01 1.73
N GLN A 572 2.79 -1.47 1.12
CA GLN A 572 4.04 -1.78 1.83
C GLN A 572 5.24 -1.18 1.10
N ASP A 573 6.12 -0.49 1.84
CA ASP A 573 7.39 0.01 1.29
C ASP A 573 8.18 -1.11 0.61
N LYS A 574 8.51 -0.91 -0.67
CA LYS A 574 9.27 -1.85 -1.49
C LYS A 574 10.77 -1.66 -1.27
N ALA A 575 11.22 -1.80 -0.01
CA ALA A 575 12.64 -1.77 0.34
C ALA A 575 13.20 -3.19 0.43
N LEU A 576 14.40 -3.43 -0.13
CA LEU A 576 15.08 -4.71 -0.02
C LEU A 576 16.00 -4.75 1.20
N VAL A 577 16.30 -5.94 1.70
CA VAL A 577 17.30 -6.12 2.76
C VAL A 577 18.70 -6.26 2.14
N GLN A 578 19.62 -5.39 2.55
CA GLN A 578 21.05 -5.53 2.30
C GLN A 578 21.76 -5.90 3.61
N LYS A 579 22.75 -6.80 3.55
CA LYS A 579 23.59 -7.14 4.71
C LYS A 579 24.92 -6.38 4.63
N GLY A 580 25.21 -5.57 5.64
CA GLY A 580 26.48 -4.87 5.78
C GLY A 580 27.67 -5.82 6.02
N LYS A 581 28.90 -5.29 5.96
CA LYS A 581 30.14 -6.07 6.19
C LYS A 581 30.26 -6.61 7.62
N ASP A 582 29.56 -6.00 8.56
CA ASP A 582 29.43 -6.39 9.97
C ASP A 582 28.30 -7.41 10.21
N GLY A 583 27.54 -7.75 9.17
CA GLY A 583 26.40 -8.68 9.22
C GLY A 583 25.08 -8.05 9.63
N ILE A 584 25.01 -6.72 9.84
CA ILE A 584 23.76 -6.03 10.16
C ILE A 584 22.91 -5.91 8.90
N ALA A 585 21.63 -6.26 9.01
CA ALA A 585 20.66 -6.12 7.94
C ALA A 585 20.06 -4.70 7.95
N GLN A 586 20.01 -4.06 6.79
CA GLN A 586 19.45 -2.73 6.59
C GLN A 586 18.46 -2.74 5.44
N TYR A 587 17.36 -1.98 5.56
CA TYR A 587 16.44 -1.76 4.46
C TYR A 587 17.00 -0.70 3.52
N VAL A 588 17.07 -1.03 2.24
CA VAL A 588 17.63 -0.17 1.19
C VAL A 588 16.64 0.01 0.04
N TYR A 589 16.81 1.11 -0.69
CA TYR A 589 16.04 1.47 -1.87
C TYR A 589 16.97 1.56 -3.10
N GLY A 590 16.48 2.03 -4.25
CA GLY A 590 17.24 2.06 -5.50
C GLY A 590 18.59 2.79 -5.36
N GLY A 591 19.62 2.31 -6.07
CA GLY A 591 20.98 2.86 -6.03
C GLY A 591 21.90 2.20 -4.99
N ALA A 592 21.34 1.46 -4.03
CA ALA A 592 22.11 0.84 -2.94
C ALA A 592 22.90 -0.41 -3.36
N PHE A 593 22.59 -1.02 -4.50
CA PHE A 593 23.28 -2.22 -5.01
C PHE A 593 24.38 -1.90 -6.03
N GLY A 594 24.62 -0.61 -6.31
CA GLY A 594 25.57 -0.17 -7.32
C GLY A 594 25.14 -0.59 -8.73
N GLU A 595 23.85 -0.44 -9.00
CA GLU A 595 23.14 -0.77 -10.22
C GLU A 595 23.73 -0.02 -11.42
N GLU A 596 23.66 -0.63 -12.62
CA GLU A 596 24.10 0.05 -13.84
C GLU A 596 23.08 1.08 -14.35
N VAL A 597 21.80 0.89 -13.99
CA VAL A 597 20.69 1.80 -14.25
C VAL A 597 20.12 2.20 -12.90
N VAL A 598 20.00 3.50 -12.65
CA VAL A 598 19.50 4.07 -11.39
C VAL A 598 18.37 5.04 -11.72
N ASP A 599 17.23 4.88 -11.05
CA ASP A 599 16.12 5.82 -11.18
C ASP A 599 16.53 7.23 -10.73
N PRO A 600 16.10 8.31 -11.40
CA PRO A 600 16.35 9.68 -10.93
C PRO A 600 15.85 9.95 -9.50
N VAL A 601 14.83 9.21 -9.07
CA VAL A 601 14.20 9.27 -7.75
C VAL A 601 14.34 7.91 -7.06
N GLU A 602 15.56 7.62 -6.63
CA GLU A 602 15.99 6.38 -5.97
C GLU A 602 15.04 5.83 -4.88
N ASP A 603 14.40 6.71 -4.10
CA ASP A 603 13.53 6.36 -2.97
C ASP A 603 12.03 6.31 -3.33
N MET A 604 11.69 6.38 -4.63
CA MET A 604 10.31 6.35 -5.12
C MET A 604 9.57 5.04 -4.78
N CYS A 605 10.31 3.95 -4.52
CA CYS A 605 9.77 2.67 -4.07
C CYS A 605 9.26 2.65 -2.62
N LEU A 606 9.51 3.71 -1.85
CA LEU A 606 9.14 3.83 -0.43
C LEU A 606 7.76 4.47 -0.23
N ASN A 607 6.76 3.89 -0.90
CA ASN A 607 5.42 4.44 -1.05
C ASN A 607 4.31 3.70 -0.28
N GLY A 608 4.67 2.86 0.69
CA GLY A 608 3.69 2.08 1.46
C GLY A 608 3.04 2.82 2.63
N ILE A 609 1.82 2.44 3.00
CA ILE A 609 1.18 2.85 4.27
C ILE A 609 1.74 2.09 5.49
N VAL A 610 2.41 0.95 5.26
CA VAL A 610 3.22 0.22 6.24
C VAL A 610 4.69 0.16 5.84
N PHE A 611 5.57 0.04 6.83
CA PHE A 611 6.99 -0.20 6.66
C PHE A 611 7.27 -1.59 6.06
N PRO A 612 8.51 -1.89 5.62
CA PRO A 612 8.84 -3.18 5.03
C PRO A 612 8.53 -4.38 5.94
N ASN A 613 8.63 -4.20 7.26
CA ASN A 613 8.31 -5.22 8.26
C ASN A 613 6.81 -5.30 8.64
N LEU A 614 5.92 -4.67 7.86
CA LEU A 614 4.47 -4.55 8.08
C LEU A 614 4.06 -3.71 9.31
N SER A 615 4.99 -3.10 10.03
CA SER A 615 4.64 -2.17 11.10
C SER A 615 4.03 -0.88 10.53
N TRP A 616 3.08 -0.31 11.26
CA TRP A 616 2.27 0.80 10.74
C TRP A 616 3.02 2.12 10.79
N LYS A 617 2.99 2.86 9.68
CA LYS A 617 3.36 4.27 9.69
C LYS A 617 2.29 5.08 10.44
N PRO A 618 2.60 6.27 10.99
CA PRO A 618 1.61 7.12 11.65
C PRO A 618 0.37 7.44 10.78
N ALA A 619 0.57 7.60 9.47
CA ALA A 619 -0.53 7.81 8.51
C ALA A 619 -1.56 6.66 8.49
N ALA A 620 -1.16 5.42 8.82
CA ALA A 620 -2.06 4.27 8.79
C ALA A 620 -3.21 4.40 9.80
N TYR A 621 -2.98 5.06 10.94
CA TYR A 621 -4.04 5.35 11.92
C TYR A 621 -5.07 6.34 11.36
N GLU A 622 -4.63 7.34 10.59
CA GLU A 622 -5.51 8.28 9.91
C GLU A 622 -6.37 7.57 8.86
N VAL A 623 -5.73 6.71 8.07
CA VAL A 623 -6.39 5.91 7.04
C VAL A 623 -7.46 5.02 7.68
N LYS A 624 -7.07 4.22 8.69
CA LYS A 624 -7.98 3.35 9.45
C LYS A 624 -9.21 4.09 9.97
N ASN A 625 -9.02 5.25 10.58
CA ASN A 625 -10.12 6.01 11.18
C ASN A 625 -11.02 6.65 10.12
N SER A 626 -10.42 7.27 9.10
CA SER A 626 -11.15 7.98 8.04
C SER A 626 -11.95 7.04 7.15
N GLN A 627 -11.49 5.81 6.92
CA GLN A 627 -12.19 4.83 6.09
C GLN A 627 -13.09 3.85 6.86
N SER A 628 -13.20 4.02 8.18
CA SER A 628 -13.95 3.10 9.04
C SER A 628 -15.36 2.78 8.49
N PRO A 629 -15.77 1.50 8.50
CA PRO A 629 -17.13 1.07 8.12
C PRO A 629 -18.22 1.51 9.09
N ILE A 630 -17.86 2.20 10.17
CA ILE A 630 -18.81 2.89 11.01
C ILE A 630 -18.44 4.37 11.14
N LYS A 631 -19.45 5.22 11.29
CA LYS A 631 -19.26 6.64 11.56
C LYS A 631 -20.13 7.10 12.72
N ILE A 632 -19.62 8.06 13.47
CA ILE A 632 -20.38 8.77 14.49
C ILE A 632 -20.40 10.24 14.08
N GLU A 633 -21.58 10.78 13.91
CA GLU A 633 -21.79 12.15 13.42
C GLU A 633 -22.94 12.83 14.15
N TYR A 634 -22.91 14.16 14.22
CA TYR A 634 -24.00 14.93 14.81
C TYR A 634 -25.09 15.20 13.77
N LYS A 635 -26.31 14.72 14.01
CA LYS A 635 -27.43 14.86 13.09
C LYS A 635 -28.52 15.76 13.65
N PHE A 636 -29.02 16.66 12.81
CA PHE A 636 -30.19 17.49 13.09
C PHE A 636 -31.32 17.10 12.14
N VAL A 637 -32.34 16.37 12.64
CA VAL A 637 -33.49 15.97 11.83
C VAL A 637 -34.57 17.06 11.86
N HIS A 638 -34.90 17.55 13.05
CA HIS A 638 -35.72 18.75 13.28
C HIS A 638 -35.52 19.24 14.73
N SER A 639 -36.20 20.33 15.13
CA SER A 639 -36.00 21.03 16.41
C SER A 639 -36.07 20.19 17.69
N ARG A 640 -36.66 18.98 17.66
CA ARG A 640 -36.81 18.07 18.81
C ARG A 640 -35.97 16.80 18.72
N LEU A 641 -35.37 16.51 17.57
CA LEU A 641 -34.59 15.28 17.35
C LEU A 641 -33.23 15.66 16.76
N LYS A 642 -32.28 15.90 17.66
CA LYS A 642 -30.89 16.24 17.38
C LYS A 642 -29.98 15.47 18.34
N GLY A 643 -28.81 15.06 17.87
CA GLY A 643 -27.84 14.32 18.69
C GLY A 643 -26.82 13.59 17.83
N TYR A 644 -25.90 12.91 18.49
CA TYR A 644 -24.97 12.03 17.80
C TYR A 644 -25.67 10.75 17.36
N ILE A 645 -25.38 10.30 16.15
CA ILE A 645 -25.83 9.02 15.62
C ILE A 645 -24.64 8.12 15.39
N ILE A 646 -24.88 6.80 15.40
CA ILE A 646 -23.98 5.80 14.84
C ILE A 646 -24.56 5.34 13.50
N LYS A 647 -23.78 5.48 12.44
CA LYS A 647 -24.11 5.07 11.06
C LYS A 647 -23.36 3.79 10.72
N ASN A 648 -24.08 2.80 10.20
CA ASN A 648 -23.51 1.54 9.75
C ASN A 648 -23.23 1.60 8.24
N ASN A 649 -21.95 1.66 7.86
CA ASN A 649 -21.48 1.60 6.47
C ASN A 649 -20.89 0.20 6.12
N TYR A 650 -21.07 -0.82 6.96
CA TYR A 650 -20.88 -2.21 6.54
C TYR A 650 -21.91 -2.56 5.45
N LEU A 651 -21.54 -3.52 4.60
CA LEU A 651 -22.33 -3.97 3.45
C LEU A 651 -23.37 -5.02 3.85
N SER A 652 -22.98 -6.01 4.66
CA SER A 652 -23.84 -7.18 4.96
C SER A 652 -24.07 -7.45 6.45
N ILE A 653 -23.24 -6.90 7.36
CA ILE A 653 -23.37 -7.18 8.80
C ILE A 653 -23.93 -5.99 9.60
N ASN A 654 -24.68 -6.30 10.66
CA ASN A 654 -25.13 -5.30 11.64
C ASN A 654 -24.04 -5.03 12.70
N LEU A 655 -24.26 -4.02 13.54
CA LEU A 655 -23.27 -3.57 14.53
C LEU A 655 -23.15 -4.43 15.81
N SER A 656 -23.84 -5.57 15.91
CA SER A 656 -23.85 -6.41 17.13
C SER A 656 -22.47 -6.97 17.50
N HIS A 657 -21.57 -7.11 16.51
CA HIS A 657 -20.19 -7.54 16.67
C HIS A 657 -19.29 -6.50 17.36
N LEU A 658 -19.81 -5.28 17.62
CA LEU A 658 -19.08 -4.20 18.27
C LEU A 658 -19.60 -3.91 19.69
N ARG A 659 -18.71 -3.42 20.55
CA ARG A 659 -19.02 -2.68 21.76
C ARG A 659 -18.73 -1.21 21.53
N ILE A 660 -19.63 -0.34 21.96
CA ILE A 660 -19.44 1.11 21.87
C ILE A 660 -19.15 1.64 23.27
N THR A 661 -17.94 2.13 23.49
CA THR A 661 -17.48 2.67 24.76
C THR A 661 -17.28 4.19 24.65
N TRP A 662 -17.46 4.89 25.76
CA TRP A 662 -17.26 6.33 25.84
C TRP A 662 -16.39 6.72 27.04
N GLU A 663 -15.65 7.82 26.90
CA GLU A 663 -14.83 8.42 27.95
C GLU A 663 -15.09 9.93 27.99
N LEU A 664 -15.46 10.45 29.16
CA LEU A 664 -15.48 11.90 29.43
C LEU A 664 -14.09 12.31 29.87
N GLN A 665 -13.45 13.16 29.07
CA GLN A 665 -12.13 13.70 29.35
C GLN A 665 -12.22 15.18 29.69
N CYS A 666 -11.60 15.61 30.80
CA CYS A 666 -11.51 17.01 31.24
C CYS A 666 -10.04 17.37 31.50
N ASP A 667 -9.54 18.44 30.89
CA ASP A 667 -8.15 18.93 31.00
C ASP A 667 -7.11 17.78 30.81
N GLY A 668 -7.39 16.88 29.86
CA GLY A 668 -6.53 15.74 29.51
C GLY A 668 -6.63 14.52 30.43
N LYS A 669 -7.56 14.51 31.39
CA LYS A 669 -7.80 13.37 32.30
C LYS A 669 -9.17 12.75 32.06
N ILE A 670 -9.23 11.42 32.02
CA ILE A 670 -10.51 10.68 32.00
C ILE A 670 -11.14 10.81 33.39
N VAL A 671 -12.32 11.43 33.46
CA VAL A 671 -13.06 11.67 34.72
C VAL A 671 -14.33 10.83 34.82
N ASP A 672 -14.79 10.28 33.69
CA ASP A 672 -15.89 9.32 33.63
C ASP A 672 -15.75 8.44 32.38
N SER A 673 -16.36 7.26 32.41
CA SER A 673 -16.35 6.34 31.28
C SER A 673 -17.47 5.32 31.39
N GLY A 674 -17.89 4.74 30.28
CA GLY A 674 -18.85 3.65 30.28
C GLY A 674 -18.97 2.94 28.93
N GLU A 675 -19.82 1.92 28.91
CA GLU A 675 -20.27 1.26 27.68
C GLU A 675 -21.70 1.71 27.38
N LEU A 676 -22.00 1.97 26.11
CA LEU A 676 -23.37 2.22 25.66
C LEU A 676 -24.12 0.88 25.53
N LYS A 677 -25.43 0.96 25.30
CA LYS A 677 -26.21 -0.24 24.97
C LYS A 677 -25.65 -0.95 23.73
N GLN A 678 -25.95 -2.23 23.58
CA GLN A 678 -25.64 -2.95 22.35
C GLN A 678 -26.44 -2.39 21.18
N TYR A 679 -25.74 -2.02 20.11
CA TYR A 679 -26.32 -1.58 18.85
C TYR A 679 -26.40 -2.75 17.88
N CYS A 680 -27.56 -2.98 17.28
CA CYS A 680 -27.79 -3.97 16.23
C CYS A 680 -28.22 -3.28 14.93
N THR A 681 -27.73 -2.06 14.69
CA THR A 681 -28.10 -1.22 13.54
C THR A 681 -27.82 -1.97 12.23
N PRO A 682 -28.83 -2.19 11.37
CA PRO A 682 -28.66 -2.86 10.08
C PRO A 682 -27.67 -2.14 9.15
N PRO A 683 -27.10 -2.82 8.15
CA PRO A 683 -26.34 -2.17 7.06
C PRO A 683 -27.08 -0.98 6.47
N GLY A 684 -26.37 0.12 6.18
CA GLY A 684 -26.93 1.35 5.57
C GLY A 684 -27.76 2.24 6.50
N GLU A 685 -28.15 1.75 7.69
CA GLU A 685 -29.01 2.46 8.63
C GLU A 685 -28.21 3.23 9.71
N PHE A 686 -28.93 4.04 10.50
CA PHE A 686 -28.35 4.75 11.65
C PHE A 686 -29.25 4.71 12.90
N GLU A 687 -28.63 4.85 14.07
CA GLU A 687 -29.33 4.95 15.36
C GLU A 687 -28.76 6.10 16.20
N PHE A 688 -29.59 6.77 17.01
CA PHE A 688 -29.11 7.78 17.95
C PHE A 688 -28.31 7.16 19.10
N LEU A 689 -27.20 7.81 19.45
CA LEU A 689 -26.42 7.45 20.62
C LEU A 689 -27.14 7.91 21.89
N ASP A 690 -27.35 6.96 22.81
CA ASP A 690 -27.95 7.23 24.12
C ASP A 690 -26.85 7.16 25.17
N TYR A 691 -26.28 8.32 25.49
CA TYR A 691 -25.24 8.45 26.51
C TYR A 691 -25.66 9.50 27.55
N GLN A 692 -25.49 9.16 28.83
CA GLN A 692 -25.79 10.05 29.94
C GLN A 692 -24.49 10.54 30.56
N LEU A 693 -24.19 11.82 30.36
CA LEU A 693 -23.05 12.46 31.02
C LEU A 693 -23.46 12.97 32.40
N ASN A 694 -22.64 12.69 33.40
CA ASN A 694 -22.74 13.36 34.68
C ASN A 694 -22.22 14.79 34.55
N MET A 695 -23.14 15.76 34.43
CA MET A 695 -22.82 17.17 34.24
C MET A 695 -21.95 17.76 35.36
N GLU A 696 -21.98 17.20 36.58
CA GLU A 696 -21.18 17.68 37.71
C GLU A 696 -19.68 17.38 37.54
N LYS A 697 -19.33 16.42 36.68
CA LYS A 697 -17.92 16.04 36.41
C LYS A 697 -17.28 16.87 35.29
N ILE A 698 -18.07 17.63 34.53
CA ILE A 698 -17.58 18.43 33.40
C ILE A 698 -16.88 19.67 33.94
N SER A 699 -15.62 19.86 33.53
CA SER A 699 -14.85 21.04 33.90
C SER A 699 -13.73 21.31 32.89
N GLY A 700 -13.32 22.58 32.78
CA GLY A 700 -12.22 22.97 31.91
C GLY A 700 -12.45 22.63 30.44
N GLU A 701 -11.38 22.22 29.77
CA GLU A 701 -11.47 21.76 28.39
C GLU A 701 -11.93 20.30 28.38
N SER A 702 -13.15 20.07 27.90
CA SER A 702 -13.84 18.80 28.04
C SER A 702 -14.28 18.19 26.72
N PHE A 703 -14.03 16.90 26.57
CA PHE A 703 -14.34 16.10 25.39
C PHE A 703 -15.08 14.82 25.76
N ILE A 704 -15.92 14.35 24.83
CA ILE A 704 -16.42 12.98 24.82
C ILE A 704 -15.66 12.19 23.76
N ASN A 705 -14.93 11.18 24.19
CA ASN A 705 -14.30 10.20 23.31
C ASN A 705 -15.29 9.05 23.13
N ILE A 706 -15.52 8.60 21.91
CA ILE A 706 -16.34 7.42 21.63
C ILE A 706 -15.50 6.46 20.78
N LYS A 707 -15.46 5.21 21.19
CA LYS A 707 -14.70 4.14 20.53
C LYS A 707 -15.66 2.99 20.21
N ALA A 708 -15.54 2.44 19.02
CA ALA A 708 -16.12 1.16 18.69
C ALA A 708 -15.02 0.11 18.64
N VAL A 709 -15.19 -0.93 19.46
CA VAL A 709 -14.21 -2.01 19.62
C VAL A 709 -14.85 -3.34 19.31
N LEU A 710 -14.05 -4.31 18.87
CA LEU A 710 -14.52 -5.67 18.65
C LEU A 710 -15.03 -6.28 19.96
N ARG A 711 -16.19 -6.94 19.87
CA ARG A 711 -16.80 -7.67 20.99
C ARG A 711 -16.15 -9.04 21.22
N GLU A 712 -15.61 -9.64 20.16
CA GLU A 712 -15.02 -10.99 20.17
C GLU A 712 -13.80 -11.03 19.24
N ASN A 713 -13.00 -12.10 19.35
CA ASN A 713 -11.88 -12.33 18.43
C ASN A 713 -12.39 -12.60 17.01
N THR A 714 -11.68 -12.09 16.00
CA THR A 714 -11.87 -12.43 14.58
C THR A 714 -10.63 -13.13 14.04
N ALA A 715 -10.65 -13.54 12.76
CA ALA A 715 -9.48 -14.11 12.10
C ALA A 715 -8.28 -13.14 11.98
N TYR A 716 -8.52 -11.83 12.12
CA TYR A 716 -7.50 -10.79 11.90
C TYR A 716 -7.28 -9.87 13.11
N ALA A 717 -8.11 -9.90 14.14
CA ALA A 717 -8.04 -8.97 15.27
C ALA A 717 -8.58 -9.62 16.56
N LYS A 718 -8.18 -9.07 17.70
CA LYS A 718 -8.58 -9.56 19.02
C LYS A 718 -9.79 -8.79 19.54
N GLU A 719 -10.51 -9.39 20.48
CA GLU A 719 -11.50 -8.68 21.30
C GLU A 719 -10.87 -7.40 21.87
N GLY A 720 -11.61 -6.28 21.79
CA GLY A 720 -11.16 -4.99 22.30
C GLY A 720 -10.35 -4.16 21.33
N ASP A 721 -9.93 -4.71 20.17
CA ASP A 721 -9.28 -3.91 19.14
C ASP A 721 -10.24 -2.83 18.61
N VAL A 722 -9.72 -1.61 18.49
CA VAL A 722 -10.48 -0.43 18.04
C VAL A 722 -10.68 -0.50 16.54
N ILE A 723 -11.94 -0.44 16.09
CA ILE A 723 -12.31 -0.30 14.67
C ILE A 723 -12.40 1.18 14.30
N TYR A 724 -12.96 2.01 15.20
CA TYR A 724 -13.17 3.43 14.99
C TYR A 724 -13.09 4.19 16.30
N ALA A 725 -12.54 5.41 16.26
CA ALA A 725 -12.55 6.32 17.38
C ALA A 725 -12.83 7.75 16.91
N CYS A 726 -13.62 8.48 17.69
CA CYS A 726 -13.88 9.90 17.46
C CYS A 726 -13.90 10.64 18.79
N GLN A 727 -13.66 11.94 18.72
CA GLN A 727 -13.66 12.83 19.87
C GLN A 727 -14.45 14.08 19.54
N PHE A 728 -15.34 14.49 20.44
CA PHE A 728 -16.14 15.70 20.27
C PHE A 728 -15.96 16.64 21.45
N PRO A 729 -15.75 17.96 21.22
CA PRO A 729 -15.80 18.94 22.29
C PRO A 729 -17.23 19.07 22.83
N LEU A 730 -17.38 19.22 24.15
CA LEU A 730 -18.68 19.50 24.76
C LEU A 730 -19.03 20.99 24.65
N GLU A 731 -20.33 21.33 24.65
CA GLU A 731 -20.81 22.72 24.58
C GLU A 731 -20.26 23.59 25.72
N GLN A 732 -20.02 23.00 26.90
CA GLN A 732 -19.47 23.68 28.09
C GLN A 732 -17.93 23.69 28.13
N SER A 733 -17.27 23.16 27.10
CA SER A 733 -15.80 23.07 27.04
C SER A 733 -15.18 24.46 27.00
N VAL A 734 -14.27 24.73 27.93
CA VAL A 734 -13.55 26.01 28.00
C VAL A 734 -12.06 25.73 28.12
N ILE A 735 -11.30 26.15 27.11
CA ILE A 735 -9.84 26.12 27.16
C ILE A 735 -9.37 27.08 28.25
N LYS A 736 -8.77 26.55 29.32
CA LYS A 736 -8.17 27.37 30.36
C LYS A 736 -6.87 27.97 29.84
N LYS A 737 -6.77 29.29 29.94
CA LYS A 737 -5.49 29.98 29.76
C LYS A 737 -4.50 29.46 30.80
N GLN A 738 -3.33 29.02 30.35
CA GLN A 738 -2.27 28.62 31.27
C GLN A 738 -1.76 29.85 32.02
N GLU A 739 -1.80 29.80 33.35
CA GLU A 739 -1.15 30.79 34.19
C GLU A 739 0.37 30.57 34.12
N VAL A 740 1.08 31.63 33.77
CA VAL A 740 2.54 31.62 33.60
C VAL A 740 3.16 32.47 34.71
N CYS A 741 4.07 31.88 35.49
CA CYS A 741 4.81 32.53 36.55
C CYS A 741 6.24 32.82 36.10
N LEU A 742 6.51 34.06 35.69
CA LEU A 742 7.86 34.47 35.26
C LEU A 742 8.69 35.04 36.42
N ASP A 743 8.03 35.62 37.42
CA ASP A 743 8.67 36.41 38.48
C ASP A 743 9.12 35.54 39.65
N GLY A 744 10.25 35.91 40.25
CA GLY A 744 10.75 35.28 41.46
C GLY A 744 11.76 36.18 42.16
N GLU A 745 13.03 35.79 42.14
CA GLU A 745 14.12 36.56 42.76
C GLU A 745 14.48 37.79 41.93
N LYS A 746 15.19 38.73 42.56
CA LYS A 746 15.72 39.92 41.90
C LYS A 746 16.70 39.53 40.80
N ILE A 747 16.55 40.14 39.62
CA ILE A 747 17.46 39.98 38.49
C ILE A 747 18.03 41.32 38.06
N ILE A 748 19.24 41.32 37.51
CA ILE A 748 19.97 42.51 37.07
C ILE A 748 20.45 42.28 35.64
N MET A 749 20.26 43.27 34.79
CA MET A 749 20.75 43.27 33.41
C MET A 749 22.11 43.98 33.33
N SER A 750 23.05 43.35 32.63
CA SER A 750 24.33 43.90 32.19
C SER A 750 24.40 43.79 30.68
N GLU A 751 24.71 44.88 29.98
CA GLU A 751 24.75 44.92 28.52
C GLU A 751 26.12 45.40 28.04
N ASN A 752 26.65 44.74 27.00
CA ASN A 752 27.83 45.20 26.26
C ASN A 752 27.52 45.30 24.75
N ALA A 753 28.57 45.43 23.93
CA ALA A 753 28.41 45.58 22.48
C ALA A 753 27.78 44.33 21.83
N ASP A 754 28.13 43.13 22.31
CA ASP A 754 27.84 41.86 21.66
C ASP A 754 26.71 41.08 22.36
N GLU A 755 26.51 41.28 23.66
CA GLU A 755 25.58 40.50 24.48
C GLU A 755 24.82 41.31 25.54
N ILE A 756 23.67 40.77 25.94
CA ILE A 756 22.88 41.17 27.10
C ILE A 756 22.87 39.98 28.08
N CYS A 757 23.42 40.18 29.28
CA CYS A 757 23.47 39.19 30.35
C CYS A 757 22.49 39.59 31.47
N ILE A 758 21.65 38.66 31.90
CA ILE A 758 20.70 38.85 33.00
C ILE A 758 21.09 37.89 34.12
N LEU A 759 21.41 38.43 35.28
CA LEU A 759 21.98 37.70 36.43
C LEU A 759 21.08 37.83 37.66
N GLY A 760 20.86 36.72 38.36
CA GLY A 760 20.21 36.62 39.67
C GLY A 760 20.96 35.62 40.57
N GLN A 761 20.43 35.32 41.75
CA GLN A 761 21.09 34.37 42.67
C GLN A 761 21.16 32.95 42.08
N ASN A 762 20.11 32.51 41.37
CA ASN A 762 20.07 31.22 40.67
C ASN A 762 19.64 31.37 39.19
N THR A 763 19.89 32.54 38.60
CA THR A 763 19.47 32.86 37.23
C THR A 763 20.65 33.41 36.44
N GLU A 764 20.86 32.88 35.25
CA GLU A 764 21.87 33.38 34.30
C GLU A 764 21.33 33.22 32.87
N ILE A 765 21.07 34.34 32.20
CA ILE A 765 20.52 34.36 30.85
C ILE A 765 21.43 35.23 29.97
N CYS A 766 21.92 34.67 28.88
CA CYS A 766 22.80 35.37 27.92
C CYS A 766 22.11 35.46 26.56
N PHE A 767 21.99 36.68 26.04
CA PHE A 767 21.36 36.99 24.75
C PHE A 767 22.35 37.65 23.80
N ASN A 768 22.57 37.05 22.63
CA ASN A 768 23.48 37.56 21.60
C ASN A 768 22.79 38.60 20.72
N LYS A 769 23.37 39.80 20.64
CA LYS A 769 22.79 40.93 19.90
C LYS A 769 22.93 40.81 18.38
N SER A 770 23.99 40.17 17.89
CA SER A 770 24.22 40.00 16.45
C SER A 770 23.30 38.95 15.80
N LYS A 771 22.90 37.94 16.59
CA LYS A 771 22.04 36.83 16.15
C LYS A 771 20.61 36.92 16.71
N CYS A 772 20.34 37.89 17.58
CA CYS A 772 19.07 38.05 18.29
C CYS A 772 18.54 36.76 18.92
N ASN A 773 19.41 36.02 19.61
CA ASN A 773 19.05 34.75 20.21
C ASN A 773 19.65 34.52 21.59
N PHE A 774 19.06 33.60 22.34
CA PHE A 774 19.63 33.12 23.59
C PHE A 774 20.78 32.15 23.33
N THR A 775 21.85 32.29 24.09
CA THR A 775 23.04 31.41 24.07
C THR A 775 23.21 30.63 25.37
N LYS A 776 22.50 31.02 26.42
CA LYS A 776 22.43 30.31 27.69
C LYS A 776 21.21 30.78 28.47
N VAL A 777 20.44 29.84 29.02
CA VAL A 777 19.32 30.12 29.94
C VAL A 777 19.38 29.16 31.10
N VAL A 778 19.77 29.69 32.26
CA VAL A 778 19.76 29.03 33.56
C VAL A 778 18.67 29.68 34.41
N LEU A 779 17.72 28.88 34.88
CA LEU A 779 16.65 29.31 35.77
C LEU A 779 16.64 28.39 36.99
N GLU A 780 16.48 28.95 38.18
CA GLU A 780 16.54 28.23 39.47
C GLU A 780 17.77 27.28 39.60
N GLY A 781 18.91 27.69 39.02
CA GLY A 781 20.19 26.97 39.09
C GLY A 781 20.28 25.77 38.14
N LYS A 782 19.39 25.68 37.15
CA LYS A 782 19.33 24.58 36.18
C LYS A 782 19.42 25.08 34.75
N ASP A 783 20.18 24.36 33.93
CA ASP A 783 20.22 24.61 32.50
C ASP A 783 18.87 24.26 31.86
N ILE A 784 18.25 25.26 31.24
CA ILE A 784 16.96 25.13 30.56
C ILE A 784 17.22 24.89 29.08
N PHE A 785 17.96 25.78 28.43
CA PHE A 785 18.45 25.65 27.05
C PHE A 785 19.71 26.49 26.81
N PHE A 786 20.50 26.10 25.81
CA PHE A 786 21.77 26.73 25.42
C PHE A 786 21.69 27.44 24.06
N GLY A 787 20.52 27.43 23.43
CA GLY A 787 20.32 28.01 22.12
C GLY A 787 18.85 28.27 21.86
N SER A 788 18.56 29.35 21.16
CA SER A 788 17.28 29.56 20.51
C SER A 788 17.49 30.07 19.07
N SER A 789 16.51 29.87 18.20
CA SER A 789 16.48 30.52 16.89
C SER A 789 15.07 30.58 16.35
N ASP A 790 14.83 31.54 15.46
CA ASP A 790 13.65 31.48 14.60
C ASP A 790 13.75 30.28 13.68
N ASN A 791 12.63 29.60 13.45
CA ASN A 791 12.57 28.46 12.55
C ASN A 791 11.50 28.65 11.49
N PHE A 792 11.92 28.52 10.22
CA PHE A 792 11.07 28.62 9.04
C PHE A 792 11.32 27.47 8.06
N TYR A 793 11.98 26.40 8.50
CA TYR A 793 12.38 25.26 7.67
C TYR A 793 12.07 23.93 8.36
N ARG A 794 11.82 22.89 7.55
CA ARG A 794 11.70 21.49 7.99
C ARG A 794 12.54 20.62 7.09
N ALA A 795 12.98 19.46 7.57
CA ALA A 795 13.62 18.47 6.71
C ALA A 795 12.57 18.00 5.68
N PRO A 796 12.78 18.14 4.37
CA PRO A 796 11.77 17.82 3.38
C PRO A 796 11.24 16.39 3.53
N THR A 797 9.92 16.21 3.47
CA THR A 797 9.33 14.89 3.28
C THR A 797 9.51 14.43 1.82
N GLY A 798 9.22 13.16 1.55
CA GLY A 798 9.18 12.65 0.17
C GLY A 798 8.17 13.35 -0.73
N ILE A 799 7.11 13.95 -0.16
CA ILE A 799 6.16 14.82 -0.90
C ILE A 799 6.75 16.20 -1.15
N ASP A 800 7.52 16.73 -0.18
CA ASP A 800 8.19 18.02 -0.34
C ASP A 800 9.28 17.98 -1.43
N GLU A 801 10.02 16.87 -1.52
CA GLU A 801 11.08 16.65 -2.52
C GLU A 801 10.54 16.23 -3.90
N GLY A 802 9.45 15.46 -3.91
CA GLY A 802 8.85 14.89 -5.11
C GLY A 802 9.86 14.24 -6.06
N ILE A 803 9.75 14.52 -7.37
CA ILE A 803 10.61 13.95 -8.42
C ILE A 803 11.94 14.69 -8.64
N LYS A 804 12.41 15.47 -7.66
CA LYS A 804 13.64 16.29 -7.72
C LYS A 804 13.68 17.31 -8.88
N ASP A 805 12.55 17.61 -9.54
CA ASP A 805 12.41 18.73 -10.49
C ASP A 805 12.13 20.04 -9.75
N SER A 806 13.02 21.02 -9.93
CA SER A 806 12.99 22.32 -9.24
C SER A 806 11.71 23.14 -9.43
N ILE A 807 10.93 22.88 -10.48
CA ILE A 807 9.70 23.62 -10.77
C ILE A 807 8.51 23.08 -9.95
N THR A 808 8.51 21.77 -9.70
CA THR A 808 7.31 21.02 -9.27
C THR A 808 7.33 20.60 -7.81
N ASN A 809 8.43 20.80 -7.07
CA ASN A 809 8.55 20.40 -5.66
C ASN A 809 8.71 21.57 -4.67
N TYR A 810 8.37 21.35 -3.40
CA TYR A 810 8.41 22.37 -2.34
C TYR A 810 9.81 22.60 -1.80
N ALA A 811 10.63 21.57 -1.70
CA ALA A 811 11.98 21.66 -1.14
C ALA A 811 12.87 22.62 -1.95
N ALA A 812 12.74 22.63 -3.28
CA ALA A 812 13.43 23.56 -4.17
C ALA A 812 12.95 25.01 -3.98
N ASP A 813 11.64 25.23 -3.83
CA ASP A 813 11.09 26.56 -3.50
C ASP A 813 11.70 27.07 -2.19
N TRP A 814 11.73 26.23 -1.15
CA TRP A 814 12.23 26.63 0.17
C TRP A 814 13.73 26.96 0.16
N ARG A 815 14.51 26.20 -0.61
CA ARG A 815 15.94 26.46 -0.82
C ARG A 815 16.19 27.74 -1.63
N ALA A 816 15.36 28.01 -2.64
CA ALA A 816 15.38 29.30 -3.35
C ALA A 816 15.00 30.48 -2.45
N GLU A 817 14.19 30.23 -1.42
CA GLU A 817 13.89 31.19 -0.37
C GLU A 817 15.00 31.35 0.68
N GLY A 818 15.96 30.41 0.74
CA GLY A 818 17.08 30.36 1.67
C GLY A 818 16.69 29.95 3.08
N LEU A 819 15.56 29.24 3.24
CA LEU A 819 14.98 28.93 4.55
C LEU A 819 15.84 27.97 5.37
N GLU A 820 16.63 27.12 4.70
CA GLU A 820 17.59 26.18 5.29
C GLU A 820 18.82 26.85 5.91
N ASP A 821 19.14 28.09 5.52
CA ASP A 821 20.29 28.86 6.02
C ASP A 821 19.94 30.35 6.18
N LEU A 822 19.18 30.65 7.23
CA LEU A 822 18.68 31.99 7.52
C LEU A 822 19.79 33.02 7.74
N LYS A 823 19.88 34.01 6.84
CA LYS A 823 20.78 35.17 6.97
C LYS A 823 20.06 36.32 7.66
N ILE A 824 20.39 36.53 8.93
CA ILE A 824 19.81 37.58 9.76
C ILE A 824 20.41 38.96 9.46
N ASN A 825 19.54 39.97 9.43
CA ASN A 825 19.89 41.38 9.48
C ASN A 825 19.14 42.04 10.64
N VAL A 826 19.87 42.56 11.62
CA VAL A 826 19.32 43.16 12.83
C VAL A 826 19.12 44.65 12.63
N HIS A 827 17.87 45.10 12.63
CA HIS A 827 17.52 46.51 12.43
C HIS A 827 17.50 47.28 13.74
N LYS A 828 16.99 46.64 14.81
CA LYS A 828 16.84 47.29 16.12
C LYS A 828 16.90 46.30 17.26
N ILE A 829 17.56 46.71 18.34
CA ILE A 829 17.46 46.09 19.67
C ILE A 829 17.20 47.20 20.69
N ALA A 830 16.22 47.00 21.57
CA ALA A 830 15.96 47.89 22.70
C ALA A 830 15.64 47.08 23.95
N THR A 831 15.94 47.64 25.13
CA THR A 831 15.73 46.97 26.41
C THR A 831 14.96 47.85 27.39
N ALA A 832 14.20 47.23 28.29
CA ALA A 832 13.64 47.89 29.47
C ALA A 832 13.78 46.97 30.70
N ALA A 833 14.02 47.53 31.88
CA ALA A 833 14.30 46.75 33.09
C ALA A 833 13.47 47.24 34.28
N SER A 834 13.04 46.29 35.11
CA SER A 834 12.54 46.48 36.48
C SER A 834 13.36 45.61 37.45
N ASP A 835 13.05 45.63 38.75
CA ASP A 835 13.75 44.79 39.73
C ASP A 835 13.53 43.28 39.53
N THR A 836 12.44 42.87 38.86
CA THR A 836 12.07 41.45 38.70
C THR A 836 11.86 41.02 37.25
N GLN A 837 11.81 41.97 36.30
CA GLN A 837 11.57 41.68 34.89
C GLN A 837 12.47 42.49 33.97
N ILE A 838 13.00 41.84 32.94
CA ILE A 838 13.73 42.45 31.84
C ILE A 838 12.94 42.23 30.54
N PHE A 839 12.82 43.28 29.73
CA PHE A 839 12.25 43.24 28.40
C PHE A 839 13.33 43.45 27.36
N ILE A 840 13.32 42.63 26.31
CA ILE A 840 14.15 42.79 25.12
C ILE A 840 13.21 42.90 23.92
N PHE A 841 13.40 43.93 23.10
CA PHE A 841 12.64 44.16 21.86
C PHE A 841 13.60 44.08 20.68
N THR A 842 13.29 43.26 19.69
CA THR A 842 14.10 43.09 18.49
C THR A 842 13.28 43.26 17.23
N ASP A 843 13.80 44.01 16.26
CA ASP A 843 13.29 44.02 14.89
C ASP A 843 14.41 43.50 13.97
N VAL A 844 14.14 42.40 13.28
CA VAL A 844 15.09 41.73 12.39
C VAL A 844 14.43 41.37 11.06
N SER A 845 15.25 41.09 10.07
CA SER A 845 14.81 40.48 8.82
C SER A 845 15.72 39.33 8.42
N TYR A 846 15.19 38.39 7.66
CA TYR A 846 15.95 37.28 7.09
C TYR A 846 15.93 37.30 5.57
N ASN A 847 17.04 36.88 4.97
CA ASN A 847 17.19 36.60 3.54
C ASN A 847 16.69 37.76 2.64
N ASN A 848 17.16 38.98 2.90
CA ASN A 848 16.77 40.21 2.18
C ASN A 848 15.27 40.56 2.31
N GLU A 849 14.78 40.68 3.55
CA GLU A 849 13.39 41.09 3.88
C GLU A 849 12.28 40.14 3.43
N LYS A 850 12.65 38.91 3.04
CA LYS A 850 11.69 37.81 2.78
C LYS A 850 10.88 37.47 4.02
N LEU A 851 11.50 37.56 5.19
CA LEU A 851 10.85 37.42 6.48
C LEU A 851 11.22 38.62 7.33
N ILE A 852 10.23 39.31 7.88
CA ILE A 852 10.44 40.42 8.82
C ILE A 852 9.85 40.02 10.15
N VAL A 853 10.63 40.17 11.21
CA VAL A 853 10.30 39.64 12.53
C VAL A 853 10.47 40.73 13.57
N SER A 854 9.40 40.95 14.34
CA SER A 854 9.44 41.75 15.56
C SER A 854 9.18 40.85 16.77
N THR A 855 10.08 40.87 17.74
CA THR A 855 9.97 40.05 18.96
C THR A 855 10.03 40.92 20.21
N GLN A 856 9.16 40.61 21.16
CA GLN A 856 9.22 41.10 22.53
C GLN A 856 9.45 39.90 23.46
N TYR A 857 10.59 39.89 24.12
CA TYR A 857 10.89 38.98 25.23
C TYR A 857 10.54 39.66 26.54
N ARG A 858 9.81 38.96 27.43
CA ARG A 858 9.62 39.33 28.84
C ARG A 858 10.25 38.24 29.69
N ILE A 859 11.31 38.59 30.41
CA ILE A 859 12.20 37.66 31.09
C ILE A 859 12.12 37.91 32.59
N GLY A 860 11.89 36.86 33.36
CA GLY A 860 11.99 36.86 34.82
C GLY A 860 12.89 35.73 35.32
N SER A 861 13.06 35.60 36.64
CA SER A 861 13.95 34.59 37.23
C SER A 861 13.41 33.15 37.12
N LYS A 862 12.11 32.98 36.79
CA LYS A 862 11.43 31.68 36.69
C LYS A 862 11.01 31.30 35.26
N GLY A 863 11.09 32.22 34.31
CA GLY A 863 10.67 31.95 32.95
C GLY A 863 10.85 33.09 31.97
N ILE A 864 10.50 32.81 30.71
CA ILE A 864 10.57 33.72 29.57
C ILE A 864 9.25 33.65 28.80
N GLU A 865 8.62 34.80 28.54
CA GLU A 865 7.52 34.94 27.58
C GLU A 865 8.03 35.60 26.30
N ILE A 866 7.68 35.04 25.16
CA ILE A 866 8.09 35.46 23.82
C ILE A 866 6.84 35.82 23.04
N ASN A 867 6.67 37.09 22.70
CA ASN A 867 5.60 37.58 21.83
C ASN A 867 6.19 38.00 20.49
N LYS A 868 5.67 37.46 19.40
CA LYS A 868 6.32 37.57 18.09
C LYS A 868 5.32 37.90 17.00
N THR A 869 5.76 38.75 16.09
CA THR A 869 5.07 39.07 14.84
C THR A 869 6.00 38.76 13.68
N VAL A 870 5.52 37.99 12.70
CA VAL A 870 6.25 37.61 11.49
C VAL A 870 5.46 38.12 10.28
N ILE A 871 6.14 38.83 9.39
CA ILE A 871 5.64 39.16 8.06
C ILE A 871 6.32 38.22 7.07
N ASN A 872 5.54 37.36 6.43
CA ASN A 872 6.00 36.46 5.38
C ASN A 872 5.84 37.13 4.00
N ASN A 873 6.97 37.43 3.35
CA ASN A 873 7.03 37.98 2.00
C ASN A 873 7.54 36.97 0.96
N CYS A 874 7.83 35.72 1.34
CA CYS A 874 8.28 34.66 0.42
C CYS A 874 7.28 34.48 -0.74
N VAL A 875 7.78 34.27 -1.95
CA VAL A 875 6.99 34.07 -3.17
C VAL A 875 6.53 32.63 -3.34
N SER A 876 7.19 31.67 -2.69
CA SER A 876 6.77 30.27 -2.62
C SER A 876 5.29 30.13 -2.22
N LYS A 877 4.58 29.15 -2.81
CA LYS A 877 3.15 28.87 -2.50
C LYS A 877 2.90 28.71 -1.00
N THR A 878 3.84 28.05 -0.31
CA THR A 878 3.84 27.86 1.14
C THR A 878 5.28 27.78 1.65
N ILE A 879 5.52 28.28 2.86
CA ILE A 879 6.72 27.93 3.65
C ILE A 879 6.38 26.78 4.61
N PRO A 880 7.35 26.01 5.14
CA PRO A 880 7.04 24.78 5.89
C PRO A 880 6.55 25.03 7.33
N ARG A 881 7.05 26.07 8.00
CA ARG A 881 6.66 26.41 9.38
C ARG A 881 6.94 27.87 9.73
N ILE A 882 6.30 28.35 10.80
CA ILE A 882 6.64 29.61 11.48
C ILE A 882 6.74 29.30 12.98
N GLY A 883 7.95 29.28 13.51
CA GLY A 883 8.19 28.86 14.89
C GLY A 883 9.54 29.25 15.47
N LEU A 884 9.93 28.52 16.50
CA LEU A 884 11.17 28.66 17.26
C LEU A 884 11.81 27.29 17.48
N THR A 885 13.13 27.21 17.39
CA THR A 885 13.91 26.05 17.85
C THR A 885 14.62 26.39 19.16
N PHE A 886 14.66 25.43 20.10
CA PHE A 886 15.41 25.48 21.34
C PHE A 886 16.38 24.30 21.43
N VAL A 887 17.60 24.56 21.90
CA VAL A 887 18.62 23.53 22.11
C VAL A 887 18.72 23.21 23.59
N LEU A 888 18.15 22.09 23.99
CA LEU A 888 18.05 21.62 25.37
C LEU A 888 19.24 20.71 25.74
N PRO A 889 19.58 20.61 27.04
CA PRO A 889 20.48 19.56 27.54
C PRO A 889 19.98 18.14 27.22
N LYS A 890 20.91 17.20 26.98
CA LYS A 890 20.61 15.79 26.66
C LYS A 890 19.80 15.05 27.74
N ASP A 891 19.93 15.44 29.00
CA ASP A 891 19.24 14.80 30.11
C ASP A 891 17.73 15.10 30.14
N LYS A 892 17.25 16.08 29.35
CA LYS A 892 15.83 16.44 29.19
C LYS A 892 15.09 15.47 28.25
N ASN A 893 15.01 14.20 28.63
CA ASN A 893 14.53 13.13 27.76
C ASN A 893 13.06 12.73 27.95
N GLN A 894 12.40 13.15 29.04
CA GLN A 894 11.00 12.81 29.30
C GLN A 894 10.08 13.93 28.82
N VAL A 895 9.03 13.56 28.09
CA VAL A 895 8.12 14.51 27.45
C VAL A 895 6.68 14.18 27.82
N THR A 896 5.94 15.18 28.32
CA THR A 896 4.49 15.10 28.56
C THR A 896 3.81 16.24 27.83
N TRP A 897 2.75 16.00 27.09
CA TRP A 897 2.01 17.09 26.44
C TRP A 897 0.50 16.93 26.60
N TYR A 898 -0.21 18.06 26.60
CA TYR A 898 -1.66 18.10 26.45
C TYR A 898 -2.01 18.64 25.07
N GLY A 899 -2.37 17.74 24.15
CA GLY A 899 -2.57 18.03 22.73
C GLY A 899 -2.96 16.77 21.98
N ARG A 900 -2.81 16.73 20.65
CA ARG A 900 -3.12 15.51 19.89
C ARG A 900 -2.07 14.42 20.05
N GLY A 901 -2.50 13.15 20.10
CA GLY A 901 -1.61 12.01 20.17
C GLY A 901 -2.34 10.65 20.20
N PRO A 902 -1.61 9.55 20.50
CA PRO A 902 -0.19 9.52 20.85
C PRO A 902 0.76 9.58 19.64
N TRP A 903 0.31 9.18 18.45
CA TRP A 903 1.12 9.16 17.24
C TRP A 903 1.32 10.56 16.62
N GLU A 904 2.28 10.66 15.71
CA GLU A 904 2.56 11.84 14.91
C GLU A 904 1.35 12.29 14.08
N ASN A 905 1.10 13.59 14.02
CA ASN A 905 -0.02 14.20 13.31
C ASN A 905 0.31 15.63 12.84
N TYR A 906 -0.32 16.07 11.75
CA TYR A 906 -0.11 17.38 11.11
C TYR A 906 -1.45 18.05 10.79
N SER A 907 -1.41 19.33 10.39
CA SER A 907 -2.61 20.15 10.16
C SER A 907 -3.67 19.50 9.26
N ASP A 908 -3.22 18.73 8.26
CA ASP A 908 -4.03 18.02 7.27
C ASP A 908 -4.13 16.49 7.51
N ARG A 909 -3.57 15.97 8.61
CA ARG A 909 -3.57 14.55 8.97
C ARG A 909 -3.62 14.37 10.49
N LYS A 910 -4.80 14.54 11.10
CA LYS A 910 -4.95 14.55 12.57
C LYS A 910 -6.27 14.04 13.14
N GLU A 911 -7.18 13.53 12.30
CA GLU A 911 -8.52 13.08 12.72
C GLU A 911 -8.49 11.85 13.62
N SER A 912 -7.50 10.98 13.43
CA SER A 912 -7.24 9.81 14.27
C SER A 912 -6.61 10.17 15.62
N ALA A 913 -5.87 11.28 15.70
CA ALA A 913 -5.14 11.70 16.90
C ALA A 913 -6.06 12.53 17.82
N GLN A 914 -6.41 11.96 18.97
CA GLN A 914 -7.30 12.59 19.94
C GLN A 914 -6.54 13.60 20.81
N ILE A 915 -7.21 14.66 21.26
CA ILE A 915 -6.66 15.56 22.27
C ILE A 915 -6.66 14.81 23.61
N GLY A 916 -5.52 14.80 24.31
CA GLY A 916 -5.34 14.07 25.55
C GLY A 916 -4.00 14.40 26.21
N CYS A 917 -3.77 13.88 27.42
CA CYS A 917 -2.48 14.00 28.09
C CYS A 917 -1.64 12.76 27.80
N TYR A 918 -0.53 12.93 27.09
CA TYR A 918 0.35 11.85 26.65
C TYR A 918 1.73 11.98 27.30
N ASN A 919 2.38 10.85 27.52
CA ASN A 919 3.75 10.77 28.05
C ASN A 919 4.59 9.92 27.11
N SER A 920 5.84 10.32 26.90
CA SER A 920 6.80 9.60 26.08
C SER A 920 8.23 10.05 26.39
N THR A 921 9.19 9.52 25.65
CA THR A 921 10.58 9.96 25.64
C THR A 921 10.94 10.60 24.30
N VAL A 922 12.03 11.37 24.24
CA VAL A 922 12.52 11.96 22.98
C VAL A 922 12.76 10.87 21.92
N SER A 923 13.36 9.73 22.30
CA SER A 923 13.62 8.63 21.36
C SER A 923 12.35 7.99 20.79
N GLU A 924 11.26 7.98 21.54
CA GLU A 924 9.97 7.44 21.10
C GLU A 924 9.19 8.43 20.19
N GLN A 925 9.61 9.70 20.10
CA GLN A 925 9.03 10.66 19.16
C GLN A 925 9.61 10.55 17.75
N TYR A 926 10.70 9.82 17.58
CA TYR A 926 11.25 9.52 16.27
C TYR A 926 10.43 8.46 15.54
N THR A 927 9.99 8.78 14.32
CA THR A 927 9.40 7.79 13.41
C THR A 927 10.48 7.34 12.41
N PRO A 928 10.82 6.03 12.34
CA PRO A 928 11.95 5.53 11.56
C PRO A 928 11.59 5.36 10.07
N TYR A 929 11.34 6.47 9.38
CA TYR A 929 11.29 6.47 7.92
C TYR A 929 12.65 6.06 7.37
N ILE A 930 12.66 5.12 6.40
CA ILE A 930 13.91 4.53 5.85
C ILE A 930 14.87 5.62 5.38
N LYS A 931 14.35 6.56 4.58
CA LYS A 931 14.98 7.86 4.37
C LYS A 931 14.51 8.81 5.49
N PRO A 932 15.42 9.32 6.34
CA PRO A 932 15.05 10.29 7.37
C PRO A 932 14.40 11.54 6.76
N VAL A 933 13.27 11.96 7.33
CA VAL A 933 12.48 13.12 6.91
C VAL A 933 11.88 13.80 8.15
N GLU A 934 11.21 14.95 7.99
CA GLU A 934 10.41 15.57 9.07
C GLU A 934 9.46 14.54 9.70
N CYS A 935 9.53 14.41 11.03
CA CYS A 935 8.71 13.48 11.79
C CYS A 935 8.51 13.93 13.26
N GLY A 936 7.65 13.23 14.00
CA GLY A 936 7.38 13.42 15.43
C GLY A 936 6.34 14.50 15.77
N GLY A 937 5.90 15.28 14.79
CA GLY A 937 4.98 16.41 14.96
C GLY A 937 3.69 16.10 15.74
N LYS A 938 3.27 17.04 16.59
CA LYS A 938 2.00 17.02 17.35
C LYS A 938 1.25 18.35 17.19
N GLU A 939 0.02 18.29 16.68
CA GLU A 939 -0.86 19.44 16.54
C GLU A 939 -1.72 19.74 17.78
N ASP A 940 -2.28 20.95 17.78
CA ASP A 940 -3.24 21.43 18.76
C ASP A 940 -2.71 21.27 20.21
N VAL A 941 -1.44 21.58 20.48
CA VAL A 941 -0.84 21.40 21.81
C VAL A 941 -1.06 22.64 22.67
N ARG A 942 -1.60 22.46 23.87
CA ARG A 942 -1.85 23.53 24.85
C ARG A 942 -0.61 23.83 25.67
N TYR A 943 0.03 22.76 26.16
CA TYR A 943 1.31 22.83 26.86
C TYR A 943 2.11 21.55 26.67
N LEU A 944 3.42 21.69 26.83
CA LEU A 944 4.44 20.65 26.82
C LEU A 944 5.25 20.75 28.12
N ILE A 945 5.53 19.64 28.78
CA ILE A 945 6.42 19.56 29.94
C ILE A 945 7.55 18.62 29.60
N ILE A 946 8.79 19.11 29.77
CA ILE A 946 10.01 18.36 29.52
C ILE A 946 10.74 18.20 30.84
N ARG A 947 11.13 16.97 31.17
CA ARG A 947 11.78 16.66 32.45
C ARG A 947 13.13 16.01 32.26
N ASP A 948 14.01 16.27 33.23
CA ASP A 948 15.23 15.49 33.42
C ASP A 948 15.00 14.25 34.30
N GLU A 949 16.02 13.39 34.41
CA GLU A 949 15.98 12.18 35.26
C GLU A 949 15.76 12.46 36.75
N ARG A 950 15.96 13.71 37.19
CA ARG A 950 15.78 14.17 38.57
C ARG A 950 14.43 14.87 38.78
N ASN A 951 13.53 14.79 37.80
CA ASN A 951 12.19 15.39 37.77
C ASN A 951 12.16 16.93 37.74
N HIS A 952 13.26 17.62 37.45
CA HIS A 952 13.18 19.06 37.18
C HIS A 952 12.42 19.27 35.87
N SER A 953 11.41 20.13 35.90
CA SER A 953 10.43 20.24 34.83
C SER A 953 10.44 21.63 34.22
N VAL A 954 10.51 21.69 32.90
CA VAL A 954 10.30 22.92 32.12
C VAL A 954 8.97 22.79 31.40
N ARG A 955 8.11 23.79 31.54
CA ARG A 955 6.83 23.86 30.81
C ARG A 955 6.92 24.89 29.71
N VAL A 956 6.50 24.49 28.51
CA VAL A 956 6.22 25.38 27.38
C VAL A 956 4.71 25.48 27.20
N SER A 957 4.17 26.71 27.16
CA SER A 957 2.74 26.96 26.96
C SER A 957 2.52 27.99 25.86
N GLY A 958 1.52 27.78 25.01
CA GLY A 958 1.09 28.75 24.01
C GLY A 958 -0.06 29.61 24.50
N ALA A 959 -0.16 30.85 24.02
CA ALA A 959 -1.37 31.66 24.19
C ALA A 959 -2.57 31.10 23.39
N VAL A 960 -2.25 30.38 22.32
CA VAL A 960 -3.14 29.54 21.50
C VAL A 960 -2.47 28.17 21.33
N PRO A 961 -3.22 27.12 20.95
CA PRO A 961 -2.60 25.83 20.64
C PRO A 961 -1.50 25.96 19.59
N PHE A 962 -0.44 25.17 19.73
CA PHE A 962 0.75 25.19 18.88
C PHE A 962 1.11 23.78 18.39
N HIS A 963 2.04 23.69 17.44
CA HIS A 963 2.63 22.45 16.97
C HIS A 963 4.02 22.26 17.61
N PHE A 964 4.42 21.03 17.94
CA PHE A 964 5.81 20.75 18.30
C PHE A 964 6.33 19.43 17.75
N ASP A 965 7.64 19.38 17.57
CA ASP A 965 8.43 18.16 17.41
C ASP A 965 9.70 18.25 18.28
N ILE A 966 10.26 17.11 18.67
CA ILE A 966 11.41 17.04 19.58
C ILE A 966 12.30 15.85 19.27
N HIS A 967 13.61 16.09 19.06
CA HIS A 967 14.55 15.08 18.56
C HIS A 967 15.95 15.22 19.19
N ASP A 968 16.74 14.14 19.15
CA ASP A 968 18.16 14.14 19.55
C ASP A 968 19.10 14.42 18.36
N TYR A 969 18.58 14.98 17.27
CA TYR A 969 19.30 15.39 16.07
C TYR A 969 18.74 16.71 15.53
N SER A 970 19.54 17.43 14.75
CA SER A 970 19.13 18.71 14.15
C SER A 970 18.37 18.51 12.84
N ILE A 971 17.55 19.50 12.45
CA ILE A 971 16.86 19.53 11.14
C ILE A 971 17.86 19.37 9.99
N THR A 972 19.01 20.04 10.06
CA THR A 972 20.08 19.92 9.05
C THR A 972 20.71 18.53 8.99
N ALA A 973 20.79 17.80 10.11
CA ALA A 973 21.27 16.42 10.11
C ALA A 973 20.25 15.50 9.43
N CYS A 974 18.96 15.71 9.70
CA CYS A 974 17.86 14.96 9.07
C CYS A 974 17.81 15.19 7.54
N ASP A 975 17.82 16.44 7.08
CA ASP A 975 17.79 16.82 5.64
C ASP A 975 19.01 16.29 4.84
N LYS A 976 20.11 15.90 5.51
CA LYS A 976 21.32 15.38 4.86
C LYS A 976 21.42 13.86 4.83
N ALA A 977 20.67 13.16 5.68
CA ALA A 977 20.77 11.72 5.84
C ALA A 977 19.93 11.01 4.77
N ASN A 978 20.51 10.00 4.13
CA ASN A 978 19.80 9.11 3.21
C ASN A 978 19.28 7.85 3.92
N TYR A 979 19.96 7.46 5.00
CA TYR A 979 19.59 6.32 5.85
C TYR A 979 19.67 6.69 7.33
N GLU A 980 18.97 5.94 8.18
CA GLU A 980 18.91 6.20 9.63
C GLU A 980 20.30 6.18 10.30
N GLU A 981 21.21 5.30 9.88
CA GLU A 981 22.57 5.23 10.43
C GLU A 981 23.45 6.45 10.08
N GLU A 982 23.08 7.23 9.07
CA GLU A 982 23.74 8.50 8.72
C GLU A 982 23.23 9.65 9.61
N LEU A 983 22.14 9.45 10.34
CA LEU A 983 21.53 10.45 11.21
C LEU A 983 22.41 10.69 12.44
N ILE A 984 23.16 11.79 12.41
CA ILE A 984 24.09 12.15 13.48
C ILE A 984 23.31 12.66 14.70
N LYS A 985 23.17 11.81 15.71
CA LYS A 985 22.66 12.17 17.02
C LYS A 985 23.62 13.13 17.74
N ASP A 986 23.08 14.20 18.30
CA ASP A 986 23.83 15.22 19.04
C ASP A 986 23.89 14.88 20.53
N ASN A 987 24.73 15.61 21.27
CA ASN A 987 24.71 15.66 22.74
C ASN A 987 23.70 16.70 23.27
N HIS A 988 22.71 17.06 22.46
CA HIS A 988 21.64 18.00 22.77
C HIS A 988 20.30 17.47 22.27
N ILE A 989 19.22 18.00 22.82
CA ILE A 989 17.86 17.78 22.30
C ILE A 989 17.39 19.05 21.60
N TYR A 990 16.84 18.90 20.39
CA TYR A 990 16.24 19.98 19.61
C TYR A 990 14.74 19.95 19.81
N LEU A 991 14.20 21.02 20.38
CA LEU A 991 12.75 21.23 20.52
C LEU A 991 12.31 22.31 19.54
N ASN A 992 11.39 21.97 18.65
CA ASN A 992 10.77 22.93 17.75
C ASN A 992 9.33 23.24 18.23
N ILE A 993 9.00 24.52 18.32
CA ILE A 993 7.69 25.03 18.74
C ILE A 993 7.16 25.95 17.65
N ASP A 994 6.12 25.51 16.95
CA ASP A 994 5.57 26.20 15.80
C ASP A 994 4.21 26.80 16.10
N HIS A 995 4.03 28.06 15.75
CA HIS A 995 2.70 28.68 15.75
C HIS A 995 1.79 28.01 14.73
N ILE A 996 2.36 27.71 13.56
CA ILE A 996 1.70 27.06 12.45
C ILE A 996 2.74 26.24 11.68
N HIS A 997 2.33 25.05 11.29
CA HIS A 997 3.09 24.12 10.47
C HIS A 997 2.27 23.84 9.20
N ALA A 998 2.93 23.82 8.04
CA ALA A 998 2.26 23.49 6.79
C ALA A 998 1.86 22.01 6.78
N GLY A 999 0.81 21.70 6.01
CA GLY A 999 0.39 20.32 5.79
C GLY A 999 1.48 19.45 5.14
N LEU A 1000 1.19 18.16 5.05
CA LEU A 1000 2.01 17.19 4.33
C LEU A 1000 1.66 17.12 2.85
N GLY A 1001 0.39 17.31 2.47
CA GLY A 1001 -0.09 16.94 1.14
C GLY A 1001 -0.09 15.42 0.94
N GLY A 1002 -0.02 14.98 -0.31
CA GLY A 1002 -0.02 13.55 -0.66
C GLY A 1002 -1.10 13.12 -1.64
N ASP A 1003 -1.76 14.06 -2.34
CA ASP A 1003 -2.63 13.69 -3.47
C ASP A 1003 -1.79 13.00 -4.56
N THR A 1004 -0.55 13.46 -4.79
CA THR A 1004 0.47 12.88 -5.69
C THR A 1004 1.86 13.05 -5.06
N GLY A 1005 2.85 12.33 -5.60
CA GLY A 1005 4.27 12.45 -5.22
C GLY A 1005 5.14 13.30 -6.16
N TRP A 1006 4.58 13.90 -7.21
CA TRP A 1006 5.34 14.62 -8.25
C TRP A 1006 4.82 16.03 -8.53
N THR A 1007 3.81 16.49 -7.79
CA THR A 1007 3.31 17.87 -7.88
C THR A 1007 3.04 18.47 -6.50
N LYS A 1008 2.95 19.80 -6.43
CA LYS A 1008 2.65 20.57 -5.21
C LYS A 1008 1.21 20.34 -4.72
N SER A 1009 1.03 19.31 -3.88
CA SER A 1009 -0.27 18.78 -3.45
C SER A 1009 -0.76 19.20 -2.05
N ILE A 1010 -0.10 20.14 -1.36
CA ILE A 1010 -0.67 20.73 -0.13
C ILE A 1010 -1.86 21.63 -0.51
N HIS A 1011 -3.03 21.34 0.07
CA HIS A 1011 -4.25 22.09 -0.18
C HIS A 1011 -4.16 23.51 0.40
N PRO A 1012 -4.83 24.52 -0.21
CA PRO A 1012 -4.66 25.92 0.16
C PRO A 1012 -4.88 26.25 1.64
N GLU A 1013 -5.83 25.59 2.29
CA GLU A 1013 -6.17 25.78 3.72
C GLU A 1013 -5.07 25.31 4.68
N TYR A 1014 -4.11 24.50 4.21
CA TYR A 1014 -2.96 24.01 4.98
C TYR A 1014 -1.64 24.63 4.52
N CYS A 1015 -1.70 25.67 3.67
CA CYS A 1015 -0.53 26.43 3.23
C CYS A 1015 -0.26 27.64 4.16
N ILE A 1016 1.02 27.93 4.39
CA ILE A 1016 1.52 29.14 5.04
C ILE A 1016 1.96 30.12 3.96
N GLY A 1017 1.00 30.91 3.46
CA GLY A 1017 1.23 31.91 2.43
C GLY A 1017 1.82 33.24 2.93
N LYS A 1018 1.87 34.24 2.05
CA LYS A 1018 2.22 35.62 2.42
C LYS A 1018 1.22 36.19 3.41
N GLY A 1019 1.70 36.86 4.45
CA GLY A 1019 0.81 37.43 5.45
C GLY A 1019 1.49 37.84 6.75
N TYR A 1020 0.65 38.19 7.72
CA TYR A 1020 1.03 38.61 9.06
C TYR A 1020 0.64 37.53 10.06
N TYR A 1021 1.62 37.02 10.80
CA TYR A 1021 1.45 35.96 11.79
C TYR A 1021 1.86 36.48 13.16
N ASN A 1022 1.00 36.33 14.17
CA ASN A 1022 1.30 36.73 15.54
C ASN A 1022 1.09 35.56 16.48
N TYR A 1023 2.06 35.32 17.35
CA TYR A 1023 1.98 34.27 18.35
C TYR A 1023 2.74 34.61 19.61
N LYS A 1024 2.39 33.89 20.67
CA LYS A 1024 3.02 34.03 21.98
C LYS A 1024 3.24 32.66 22.61
N ILE A 1025 4.47 32.43 23.05
CA ILE A 1025 4.90 31.24 23.80
C ILE A 1025 5.47 31.69 25.14
N ALA A 1026 5.30 30.88 26.17
CA ALA A 1026 5.96 31.03 27.46
C ALA A 1026 6.70 29.75 27.85
N ILE A 1027 7.88 29.92 28.45
CA ILE A 1027 8.72 28.86 29.00
C ILE A 1027 8.95 29.16 30.46
N GLU A 1028 8.67 28.22 31.35
CA GLU A 1028 8.87 28.40 32.79
C GLU A 1028 9.34 27.12 33.47
N VAL A 1029 9.96 27.26 34.63
CA VAL A 1029 10.28 26.16 35.54
C VAL A 1029 9.07 25.88 36.44
N LEU A 1030 8.73 24.60 36.64
CA LEU A 1030 7.62 24.16 37.49
C LEU A 1030 8.04 23.78 38.91
#